data_AF-A0A970WXV6-F1
#
_entry.id   AF-A0A970WXV6-F1
#
_cell.length_a   1.000
_cell.length_b   1.000
_cell.length_c   1.000
_cell.angle_alpha   90.00
_cell.angle_beta   90.00
_cell.angle_gamma   90.00
#
_symmetry.space_group_name_H-M   'P 1'
#
loop_
_entity.id
_entity.type
_entity.pdbx_description
1 polymer ?
#
loop_
_entity_poly.entity_id
_entity_poly.type
_entity_poly.pdbx_seq_one_letter_code
_entity_poly.pdbx_strand_id
1 'polypeptide(L)'
;MKKLSVLCFLLLSVFLFVACDKPVEDPIKEDVKPTAVEVTNPVTTMKIGDTNQLQWTITPSDAVNKGVNFASSDNTIVSVDPSGNLQALKAGTVTITVTCLADVNVKTSFSIEVAEAEIEEVKPTLSVSNKDITLRDSLTDKIKVSLDKGTYPDATIQYTSLAPTIVSVDANGNVTGLKGGKATIEVVVKDFPETKVSVTVEVYQKITVSNPTTIYLGEHAQLEFLIDGTPAPNVQWSTLEEKVATVDGTGKVTSVAVGEVVIRGVSGYYTYEATVSIITNPNIPVSLEVTMDASLPIFLDSSIKLNVTVTPATASPEVVWTTSKDFIATINEHGIPNFTQGGDVVFTATSTVDPTVSASISIKMPSYMNPENWVKQIKYDVVLQEVIYVHGMQAQSADEYRGPLKLLPGSISKYFFTDLVIDETRYRLKSGAANYPEKAASSIDFITVHSAGSYEGSGASLGNCEYTNNCNGASWHFSVGSDGIFQSIPTTEIAWHAGDGTSIKNKWYDTGIKATENVPGYVTFSDDGYYIVNNQKSTLKASQTFNGGTVITVNSQTRLPYTGINTKIGANGNYYVGTIWWSNTYKTLSNKGGNLNSIGIESSVNQSENIMHTWSNLAKLVGELCRVKRLDPVFAVKQHNTFSGKDCPMTMRHAGKWEYFMDMVYAEYNAAKFLKGFTIQLIEDSPYVASNGLITSYPNVDTEVEYQVRIFNNSVGYDQTFTVRTIIPAAKEVNAANAFHIRSTYDIIRPPYQG
;
A
#
# COMPACT_ATOMS: atom_id res chain seq x y z
N MET A 1 44.42 25.42 40.22
CA MET A 1 44.55 26.49 41.25
C MET A 1 46.04 26.77 41.50
N LYS A 2 46.39 27.85 42.21
CA LYS A 2 47.76 28.42 42.26
C LYS A 2 48.72 27.72 43.27
N LYS A 3 50.02 27.77 42.95
CA LYS A 3 51.28 27.79 43.76
C LYS A 3 51.24 27.54 45.29
N LEU A 4 52.23 26.78 45.82
CA LEU A 4 53.10 27.19 46.95
C LEU A 4 54.42 26.34 47.04
N SER A 5 55.22 26.46 48.12
CA SER A 5 56.71 26.45 48.04
C SER A 5 57.49 26.13 49.35
N VAL A 6 58.79 25.75 49.22
CA VAL A 6 59.98 26.12 50.10
C VAL A 6 60.27 25.37 51.45
N LEU A 7 61.56 25.00 51.76
CA LEU A 7 62.45 25.55 52.87
C LEU A 7 63.70 24.70 53.41
N CYS A 8 64.89 25.34 53.49
CA CYS A 8 66.12 25.36 54.40
C CYS A 8 67.04 24.21 54.96
N PHE A 9 68.29 24.68 55.29
CA PHE A 9 69.34 24.35 56.34
C PHE A 9 70.70 23.71 55.90
N LEU A 10 71.86 23.79 56.62
CA LEU A 10 72.21 24.25 58.01
C LEU A 10 73.42 25.25 58.17
N LEU A 11 74.52 24.98 58.95
CA LEU A 11 75.37 26.01 59.64
C LEU A 11 76.78 25.56 60.22
N LEU A 12 77.54 26.49 60.88
CA LEU A 12 78.84 26.47 61.69
C LEU A 12 80.19 26.72 60.94
N SER A 13 81.27 27.43 61.38
CA SER A 13 81.82 28.06 62.63
C SER A 13 82.84 27.23 63.49
N VAL A 14 83.87 27.73 64.22
CA VAL A 14 84.32 29.11 64.64
C VAL A 14 85.87 29.24 65.01
N PHE A 15 86.30 30.34 65.67
CA PHE A 15 87.65 30.88 66.07
C PHE A 15 88.57 30.15 67.14
N LEU A 16 89.76 30.77 67.38
CA LEU A 16 90.64 30.86 68.62
C LEU A 16 91.88 29.91 68.74
N PHE A 17 93.07 30.26 69.29
CA PHE A 17 93.77 31.51 69.76
C PHE A 17 95.32 31.24 69.87
N VAL A 18 96.25 32.20 69.66
CA VAL A 18 97.02 33.01 70.68
C VAL A 18 97.80 32.14 71.70
N ALA A 19 99.13 32.19 71.88
CA ALA A 19 100.01 33.20 72.52
C ALA A 19 101.41 32.52 72.75
N CYS A 20 102.48 33.09 73.31
CA CYS A 20 103.05 34.45 73.48
C CYS A 20 104.31 34.23 74.36
N ASP A 21 105.47 34.83 74.07
CA ASP A 21 106.02 35.84 74.98
C ASP A 21 107.29 36.57 74.49
N LYS A 22 107.54 37.69 75.18
CA LYS A 22 108.47 38.79 74.88
C LYS A 22 109.82 38.62 75.65
N PRO A 23 110.60 39.69 75.92
CA PRO A 23 111.50 40.41 74.99
C PRO A 23 112.93 40.59 75.55
N VAL A 24 113.90 41.01 74.73
CA VAL A 24 115.04 41.88 75.16
C VAL A 24 115.45 42.77 73.97
N GLU A 25 115.85 44.03 74.22
CA GLU A 25 116.46 44.92 73.24
C GLU A 25 117.98 44.69 73.17
N ASP A 26 118.58 44.79 71.97
CA ASP A 26 120.03 44.78 71.74
C ASP A 26 120.40 45.86 70.68
N PRO A 27 121.65 46.35 70.64
CA PRO A 27 121.98 47.65 70.06
C PRO A 27 122.06 47.71 68.52
N ILE A 28 122.05 48.95 68.01
CA ILE A 28 121.99 49.31 66.58
C ILE A 28 123.12 48.63 65.78
N LYS A 29 122.71 47.71 64.90
CA LYS A 29 123.56 46.97 63.96
C LYS A 29 123.69 47.75 62.63
N GLU A 30 124.87 47.74 62.03
CA GLU A 30 125.12 48.39 60.73
C GLU A 30 124.35 47.69 59.59
N ASP A 31 123.75 48.45 58.67
CA ASP A 31 122.83 47.95 57.64
C ASP A 31 123.50 46.97 56.67
N VAL A 32 123.11 45.69 56.76
CA VAL A 32 123.56 44.65 55.84
C VAL A 32 122.86 44.83 54.48
N LYS A 33 123.65 44.99 53.40
CA LYS A 33 123.13 45.18 52.04
C LYS A 33 122.86 43.85 51.33
N PRO A 34 121.78 43.74 50.52
CA PRO A 34 121.58 42.63 49.60
C PRO A 34 122.74 42.43 48.63
N THR A 35 123.04 41.16 48.31
CA THR A 35 124.06 40.74 47.33
C THR A 35 123.51 39.80 46.25
N ALA A 36 122.40 39.10 46.52
CA ALA A 36 121.70 38.28 45.53
C ALA A 36 120.17 38.29 45.74
N VAL A 37 119.44 38.09 44.64
CA VAL A 37 117.99 37.79 44.62
C VAL A 37 117.77 36.54 43.78
N GLU A 38 116.96 35.60 44.28
CA GLU A 38 116.67 34.32 43.63
C GLU A 38 115.17 34.07 43.63
N VAL A 39 114.61 33.65 42.49
CA VAL A 39 113.21 33.22 42.38
C VAL A 39 113.17 31.72 42.64
N THR A 40 112.39 31.29 43.63
CA THR A 40 112.39 29.90 44.12
C THR A 40 111.36 29.00 43.43
N ASN A 41 110.44 29.57 42.65
CA ASN A 41 109.45 28.84 41.85
C ASN A 41 109.31 29.36 40.39
N PRO A 42 110.40 29.45 39.60
CA PRO A 42 110.30 29.88 38.21
C PRO A 42 109.45 28.88 37.41
N VAL A 43 108.41 29.38 36.73
CA VAL A 43 107.66 28.63 35.72
C VAL A 43 108.33 28.80 34.36
N THR A 44 108.38 27.73 33.56
CA THR A 44 108.95 27.73 32.21
C THR A 44 107.88 27.69 31.12
N THR A 45 106.67 27.21 31.43
CA THR A 45 105.57 27.05 30.46
C THR A 45 104.22 27.37 31.09
N MET A 46 103.32 28.00 30.35
CA MET A 46 101.92 28.27 30.72
C MET A 46 100.99 28.07 29.50
N LYS A 47 99.68 27.96 29.70
CA LYS A 47 98.66 28.08 28.63
C LYS A 47 97.97 29.43 28.69
N ILE A 48 97.39 29.88 27.58
CA ILE A 48 96.58 31.11 27.55
C ILE A 48 95.45 31.00 28.59
N GLY A 49 95.42 31.93 29.55
CA GLY A 49 94.47 31.98 30.67
C GLY A 49 95.06 31.58 32.04
N ASP A 50 96.21 30.91 32.08
CA ASP A 50 96.84 30.46 33.33
C ASP A 50 97.38 31.64 34.18
N THR A 51 97.51 31.43 35.50
CA THR A 51 98.15 32.36 36.43
C THR A 51 99.16 31.66 37.36
N ASN A 52 100.18 32.37 37.84
CA ASN A 52 101.18 31.83 38.79
C ASN A 52 101.78 32.91 39.71
N GLN A 53 101.72 32.72 41.03
CA GLN A 53 102.32 33.61 42.03
C GLN A 53 103.80 33.27 42.24
N LEU A 54 104.70 34.22 41.97
CA LEU A 54 106.14 34.05 42.22
C LEU A 54 106.50 34.14 43.70
N GLN A 55 107.60 33.48 44.07
CA GLN A 55 108.23 33.44 45.39
C GLN A 55 109.74 33.67 45.19
N TRP A 56 110.38 34.38 46.13
CA TRP A 56 111.79 34.76 46.01
C TRP A 56 112.48 34.95 47.36
N THR A 57 113.81 34.92 47.35
CA THR A 57 114.67 35.14 48.52
C THR A 57 115.72 36.22 48.24
N ILE A 58 116.18 36.88 49.31
CA ILE A 58 117.26 37.88 49.30
C ILE A 58 118.40 37.38 50.19
N THR A 59 119.64 37.46 49.69
CA THR A 59 120.85 37.04 50.40
C THR A 59 121.75 38.24 50.69
N PRO A 60 122.34 38.38 51.89
CA PRO A 60 122.08 37.56 53.07
C PRO A 60 120.67 37.81 53.64
N SER A 61 120.13 36.82 54.35
CA SER A 61 118.73 36.82 54.80
C SER A 61 118.43 37.85 55.91
N ASP A 62 119.44 38.49 56.50
CA ASP A 62 119.30 39.59 57.45
C ASP A 62 119.48 40.98 56.81
N ALA A 63 119.57 41.07 55.47
CA ALA A 63 119.61 42.34 54.77
C ALA A 63 118.34 43.17 55.03
N VAL A 64 118.52 44.48 55.28
CA VAL A 64 117.48 45.34 55.88
C VAL A 64 116.37 45.71 54.90
N ASN A 65 116.71 45.96 53.64
CA ASN A 65 115.73 46.23 52.57
C ASN A 65 115.64 45.02 51.62
N LYS A 66 114.51 44.30 51.69
CA LYS A 66 114.24 43.07 50.92
C LYS A 66 113.21 43.26 49.80
N GLY A 67 112.80 44.49 49.53
CA GLY A 67 111.86 44.78 48.46
C GLY A 67 112.45 44.44 47.08
N VAL A 68 111.60 43.98 46.17
CA VAL A 68 111.96 43.72 44.78
C VAL A 68 110.94 44.38 43.85
N ASN A 69 111.31 44.56 42.59
CA ASN A 69 110.39 44.94 41.52
C ASN A 69 110.39 43.88 40.42
N PHE A 70 109.21 43.65 39.83
CA PHE A 70 109.01 42.69 38.75
C PHE A 70 108.83 43.42 37.42
N ALA A 71 109.39 42.85 36.35
CA ALA A 71 109.15 43.31 34.99
C ALA A 71 109.05 42.11 34.04
N SER A 72 108.00 42.10 33.21
CA SER A 72 107.90 41.21 32.05
C SER A 72 108.49 41.91 30.82
N SER A 73 109.21 41.17 29.96
CA SER A 73 109.70 41.71 28.68
C SER A 73 108.58 42.02 27.68
N ASP A 74 107.39 41.42 27.85
CA ASP A 74 106.17 41.71 27.10
C ASP A 74 104.92 41.40 27.94
N ASN A 75 104.34 42.44 28.53
CA ASN A 75 103.11 42.34 29.31
C ASN A 75 101.86 41.96 28.49
N THR A 76 101.95 41.86 27.16
CA THR A 76 100.85 41.36 26.30
C THR A 76 100.87 39.83 26.12
N ILE A 77 101.98 39.17 26.48
CA ILE A 77 102.15 37.71 26.45
C ILE A 77 101.97 37.14 27.86
N VAL A 78 102.76 37.62 28.83
CA VAL A 78 102.53 37.38 30.28
C VAL A 78 102.67 38.71 31.01
N SER A 79 101.63 39.14 31.72
CA SER A 79 101.71 40.29 32.62
C SER A 79 102.24 39.87 33.99
N VAL A 80 102.90 40.79 34.71
CA VAL A 80 103.32 40.58 36.11
C VAL A 80 102.90 41.76 36.99
N ASP A 81 102.29 41.49 38.15
CA ASP A 81 101.90 42.52 39.12
C ASP A 81 103.00 42.85 40.16
N PRO A 82 102.88 43.95 40.93
CA PRO A 82 103.87 44.30 41.96
C PRO A 82 104.00 43.30 43.13
N SER A 83 103.08 42.35 43.26
CA SER A 83 103.15 41.26 44.25
C SER A 83 103.81 39.99 43.68
N GLY A 84 104.13 39.98 42.38
CA GLY A 84 104.74 38.85 41.68
C GLY A 84 103.73 37.86 41.06
N ASN A 85 102.45 38.22 40.88
CA ASN A 85 101.50 37.37 40.16
C ASN A 85 101.68 37.49 38.65
N LEU A 86 101.83 36.35 37.98
CA LEU A 86 101.87 36.21 36.54
C LEU A 86 100.48 35.85 35.99
N GLN A 87 100.13 36.38 34.82
CA GLN A 87 98.97 35.93 34.03
C GLN A 87 99.33 35.79 32.56
N ALA A 88 99.11 34.60 31.98
CA ALA A 88 99.35 34.32 30.58
C ALA A 88 98.16 34.76 29.72
N LEU A 89 98.40 35.68 28.79
CA LEU A 89 97.37 36.37 28.00
C LEU A 89 97.36 35.95 26.53
N LYS A 90 98.52 35.56 25.98
CA LYS A 90 98.69 35.23 24.57
C LYS A 90 99.86 34.27 24.38
N ALA A 91 99.79 33.41 23.37
CA ALA A 91 100.90 32.51 23.02
C ALA A 91 102.16 33.28 22.62
N GLY A 92 103.33 32.75 23.00
CA GLY A 92 104.65 33.37 22.78
C GLY A 92 105.60 33.20 23.96
N THR A 93 106.87 33.59 23.79
CA THR A 93 107.91 33.47 24.82
C THR A 93 108.26 34.83 25.41
N VAL A 94 108.39 34.91 26.73
CA VAL A 94 108.61 36.17 27.46
C VAL A 94 109.53 35.96 28.66
N THR A 95 110.34 36.97 29.02
CA THR A 95 111.30 36.89 30.13
C THR A 95 110.85 37.77 31.29
N ILE A 96 110.73 37.18 32.48
CA ILE A 96 110.45 37.89 33.73
C ILE A 96 111.77 38.22 34.42
N THR A 97 111.96 39.47 34.81
CA THR A 97 113.11 39.97 35.58
C THR A 97 112.67 40.43 36.96
N VAL A 98 113.40 40.02 37.99
CA VAL A 98 113.21 40.40 39.39
C VAL A 98 114.43 41.16 39.87
N THR A 99 114.27 42.41 40.27
CA THR A 99 115.38 43.31 40.67
C THR A 99 115.20 43.78 42.10
N CYS A 100 116.24 43.73 42.92
CA CYS A 100 116.21 44.24 44.29
C CYS A 100 116.10 45.77 44.30
N LEU A 101 115.26 46.31 45.19
CA LEU A 101 115.09 47.76 45.35
C LEU A 101 116.27 48.44 46.05
N ALA A 102 117.09 47.69 46.81
CA ALA A 102 118.23 48.23 47.55
C ALA A 102 119.46 48.47 46.65
N ASP A 103 119.64 47.64 45.61
CA ASP A 103 120.66 47.80 44.58
C ASP A 103 120.14 47.22 43.26
N VAL A 104 120.01 48.08 42.24
CA VAL A 104 119.48 47.73 40.91
C VAL A 104 120.35 46.75 40.13
N ASN A 105 121.60 46.53 40.57
CA ASN A 105 122.51 45.54 40.01
C ASN A 105 122.22 44.12 40.52
N VAL A 106 121.54 43.99 41.67
CA VAL A 106 121.14 42.70 42.26
C VAL A 106 119.81 42.26 41.63
N LYS A 107 119.88 41.42 40.60
CA LYS A 107 118.71 40.94 39.85
C LYS A 107 118.87 39.52 39.32
N THR A 108 117.75 38.87 39.02
CA THR A 108 117.66 37.57 38.33
C THR A 108 116.55 37.59 37.28
N SER A 109 116.57 36.66 36.32
CA SER A 109 115.54 36.55 35.28
C SER A 109 115.38 35.15 34.73
N PHE A 110 114.17 34.77 34.32
CA PHE A 110 113.84 33.48 33.71
C PHE A 110 112.79 33.67 32.60
N SER A 111 112.68 32.71 31.68
CA SER A 111 111.77 32.78 30.52
C SER A 111 110.60 31.81 30.64
N ILE A 112 109.43 32.24 30.15
CA ILE A 112 108.16 31.51 30.12
C ILE A 112 107.71 31.39 28.66
N GLU A 113 107.29 30.20 28.23
CA GLU A 113 106.61 29.96 26.96
C GLU A 113 105.11 29.74 27.17
N VAL A 114 104.26 30.50 26.46
CA VAL A 114 102.80 30.37 26.51
C VAL A 114 102.30 29.63 25.27
N ALA A 115 101.49 28.58 25.48
CA ALA A 115 100.88 27.76 24.41
C ALA A 115 99.36 27.96 24.28
N GLU A 116 98.82 27.66 23.10
CA GLU A 116 97.37 27.64 22.81
C GLU A 116 96.68 26.37 23.36
N ALA A 117 95.34 26.30 23.28
CA ALA A 117 94.53 25.19 23.79
C ALA A 117 93.76 24.48 22.66
N GLU A 118 93.76 23.14 22.68
CA GLU A 118 93.08 22.28 21.68
C GLU A 118 91.61 22.00 22.02
N ILE A 119 90.82 21.63 21.00
CA ILE A 119 89.38 21.26 21.10
C ILE A 119 89.19 19.91 20.37
N GLU A 120 88.46 18.97 20.97
CA GLU A 120 88.10 17.68 20.33
C GLU A 120 86.86 17.80 19.41
N GLU A 121 86.88 17.13 18.25
CA GLU A 121 85.78 17.14 17.28
C GLU A 121 84.68 16.10 17.59
N VAL A 122 83.40 16.48 17.44
CA VAL A 122 82.23 15.59 17.61
C VAL A 122 81.42 15.52 16.32
N LYS A 123 81.38 14.32 15.70
CA LYS A 123 80.66 14.07 14.44
C LYS A 123 79.12 14.16 14.59
N PRO A 124 78.40 14.61 13.55
CA PRO A 124 76.93 14.67 13.57
C PRO A 124 76.28 13.28 13.58
N THR A 125 75.07 13.19 14.15
CA THR A 125 74.28 11.94 14.20
C THR A 125 72.87 12.14 13.65
N LEU A 126 72.30 11.07 13.06
CA LEU A 126 71.05 11.11 12.31
C LEU A 126 70.06 10.06 12.83
N SER A 127 68.80 10.45 13.03
CA SER A 127 67.73 9.52 13.43
C SER A 127 66.44 9.77 12.64
N VAL A 128 65.68 8.71 12.36
CA VAL A 128 64.37 8.77 11.69
C VAL A 128 63.36 7.97 12.49
N SER A 129 62.19 8.56 12.74
CA SER A 129 61.14 7.98 13.59
C SER A 129 60.06 7.20 12.83
N ASN A 130 59.77 7.54 11.57
CA ASN A 130 58.92 6.75 10.65
C ASN A 130 59.79 6.08 9.58
N LYS A 131 60.42 4.95 9.94
CA LYS A 131 61.27 4.18 9.01
C LYS A 131 60.49 3.41 7.95
N ASP A 132 59.19 3.21 8.15
CA ASP A 132 58.29 2.60 7.18
C ASP A 132 57.11 3.54 6.94
N ILE A 133 56.86 3.88 5.68
CA ILE A 133 55.81 4.79 5.22
C ILE A 133 54.94 4.04 4.20
N THR A 134 53.62 4.21 4.28
CA THR A 134 52.67 3.62 3.32
C THR A 134 51.82 4.71 2.71
N LEU A 135 51.77 4.78 1.38
CA LEU A 135 51.11 5.82 0.61
C LEU A 135 50.19 5.23 -0.47
N ARG A 136 49.23 6.02 -0.95
CA ARG A 136 48.63 5.80 -2.28
C ARG A 136 49.43 6.57 -3.33
N ASP A 137 49.29 6.19 -4.59
CA ASP A 137 49.82 6.98 -5.70
C ASP A 137 49.26 8.41 -5.71
N SER A 138 50.08 9.37 -6.14
CA SER A 138 49.87 10.82 -6.05
C SER A 138 49.73 11.42 -4.64
N LEU A 139 49.78 10.64 -3.56
CA LEU A 139 49.76 11.18 -2.18
C LEU A 139 51.17 11.39 -1.62
N THR A 140 51.28 12.34 -0.68
CA THR A 140 52.54 12.75 -0.04
C THR A 140 52.46 12.58 1.48
N ASP A 141 53.54 12.09 2.09
CA ASP A 141 53.79 12.10 3.56
C ASP A 141 55.22 12.63 3.82
N LYS A 142 55.61 12.86 5.08
CA LYS A 142 56.90 13.45 5.45
C LYS A 142 57.77 12.51 6.28
N ILE A 143 59.04 12.38 5.88
CA ILE A 143 60.07 11.72 6.68
C ILE A 143 60.37 12.57 7.92
N LYS A 144 60.18 11.98 9.10
CA LYS A 144 60.37 12.60 10.42
C LYS A 144 61.79 12.32 10.92
N VAL A 145 62.73 13.09 10.37
CA VAL A 145 64.16 13.05 10.69
C VAL A 145 64.52 14.01 11.83
N SER A 146 65.57 13.67 12.58
CA SER A 146 66.28 14.57 13.49
C SER A 146 67.79 14.43 13.26
N LEU A 147 68.49 15.57 13.17
CA LEU A 147 69.92 15.69 12.98
C LEU A 147 70.53 16.43 14.18
N ASP A 148 71.42 15.76 14.89
CA ASP A 148 72.37 16.41 15.79
C ASP A 148 73.61 16.77 14.98
N LYS A 149 74.05 18.03 15.07
CA LYS A 149 75.15 18.59 14.27
C LYS A 149 76.53 18.40 14.90
N GLY A 150 76.62 18.02 16.19
CA GLY A 150 77.89 17.96 16.89
C GLY A 150 78.67 19.28 16.80
N THR A 151 79.96 19.23 16.49
CA THR A 151 80.82 20.43 16.30
C THR A 151 80.71 21.05 14.90
N TYR A 152 79.81 20.59 14.02
CA TYR A 152 79.72 21.02 12.61
C TYR A 152 78.39 21.75 12.33
N PRO A 153 78.27 23.06 12.68
CA PRO A 153 77.01 23.80 12.65
C PRO A 153 76.37 23.91 11.26
N ASP A 154 77.15 23.76 10.19
CA ASP A 154 76.69 23.83 8.79
C ASP A 154 76.25 22.48 8.20
N ALA A 155 76.34 21.38 8.97
CA ALA A 155 75.90 20.06 8.51
C ALA A 155 74.44 20.07 8.03
N THR A 156 74.19 19.49 6.85
CA THR A 156 72.87 19.43 6.19
C THR A 156 72.50 18.01 5.78
N ILE A 157 71.19 17.77 5.60
CA ILE A 157 70.63 16.47 5.21
C ILE A 157 70.38 16.45 3.70
N GLN A 158 70.67 15.32 3.05
CA GLN A 158 70.27 15.01 1.69
C GLN A 158 69.35 13.78 1.69
N TYR A 159 68.27 13.85 0.91
CA TYR A 159 67.36 12.72 0.66
C TYR A 159 67.56 12.23 -0.78
N THR A 160 67.54 10.91 -0.98
CA THR A 160 67.63 10.30 -2.31
C THR A 160 66.66 9.12 -2.42
N SER A 161 65.80 9.11 -3.43
CA SER A 161 64.99 7.92 -3.76
C SER A 161 65.82 6.93 -4.57
N LEU A 162 65.96 5.70 -4.06
CA LEU A 162 66.63 4.61 -4.76
C LEU A 162 65.72 3.94 -5.82
N ALA A 163 64.43 4.29 -5.86
CA ALA A 163 63.47 3.85 -6.87
C ALA A 163 62.57 5.03 -7.33
N PRO A 164 63.12 6.00 -8.08
CA PRO A 164 62.45 7.27 -8.40
C PRO A 164 61.22 7.13 -9.33
N THR A 165 60.94 5.93 -9.86
CA THR A 165 59.71 5.62 -10.62
C THR A 165 58.56 5.14 -9.73
N ILE A 166 58.84 4.77 -8.46
CA ILE A 166 57.87 4.31 -7.47
C ILE A 166 57.55 5.43 -6.49
N VAL A 167 58.57 6.15 -6.01
CA VAL A 167 58.44 7.25 -5.06
C VAL A 167 59.45 8.36 -5.37
N SER A 168 59.04 9.63 -5.28
CA SER A 168 59.95 10.78 -5.25
C SER A 168 60.12 11.32 -3.83
N VAL A 169 61.21 12.04 -3.58
CA VAL A 169 61.43 12.78 -2.32
C VAL A 169 61.96 14.17 -2.64
N ASP A 170 61.44 15.20 -1.96
CA ASP A 170 61.91 16.58 -2.10
C ASP A 170 63.03 16.92 -1.09
N ALA A 171 63.63 18.11 -1.23
CA ALA A 171 64.68 18.58 -0.34
C ALA A 171 64.24 18.77 1.13
N ASN A 172 62.93 18.79 1.40
CA ASN A 172 62.35 18.94 2.74
C ASN A 172 61.99 17.59 3.40
N GLY A 173 62.25 16.47 2.72
CA GLY A 173 61.90 15.12 3.17
C GLY A 173 60.43 14.74 2.94
N ASN A 174 59.70 15.46 2.09
CA ASN A 174 58.35 15.07 1.67
C ASN A 174 58.47 13.98 0.60
N VAL A 175 57.87 12.82 0.84
CA VAL A 175 57.86 11.66 -0.07
C VAL A 175 56.52 11.55 -0.78
N THR A 176 56.51 11.46 -2.11
CA THR A 176 55.30 11.34 -2.93
C THR A 176 55.28 10.01 -3.67
N GLY A 177 54.18 9.25 -3.51
CA GLY A 177 53.98 8.01 -4.24
C GLY A 177 53.68 8.26 -5.71
N LEU A 178 54.32 7.53 -6.62
CA LEU A 178 54.22 7.71 -8.08
C LEU A 178 53.64 6.48 -8.80
N LYS A 179 54.01 5.28 -8.37
CA LYS A 179 53.55 4.01 -8.96
C LYS A 179 53.48 2.93 -7.89
N GLY A 180 52.56 1.98 -8.04
CA GLY A 180 52.47 0.80 -7.18
C GLY A 180 53.80 0.05 -7.07
N GLY A 181 54.31 -0.14 -5.85
CA GLY A 181 55.60 -0.78 -5.59
C GLY A 181 56.21 -0.46 -4.24
N LYS A 182 57.37 -1.06 -3.96
CA LYS A 182 58.19 -0.81 -2.77
C LYS A 182 59.49 -0.10 -3.16
N ALA A 183 59.84 0.91 -2.39
CA ALA A 183 61.01 1.75 -2.61
C ALA A 183 61.75 2.03 -1.30
N THR A 184 62.98 2.52 -1.42
CA THR A 184 63.79 2.97 -0.29
C THR A 184 64.24 4.41 -0.55
N ILE A 185 64.04 5.28 0.43
CA ILE A 185 64.69 6.58 0.51
C ILE A 185 65.93 6.44 1.38
N GLU A 186 67.07 6.91 0.89
CA GLU A 186 68.27 7.09 1.70
C GLU A 186 68.30 8.53 2.23
N VAL A 187 68.55 8.67 3.54
CA VAL A 187 68.70 9.95 4.25
C VAL A 187 70.13 10.02 4.75
N VAL A 188 70.90 11.02 4.29
CA VAL A 188 72.36 11.11 4.48
C VAL A 188 72.73 12.49 5.01
N VAL A 189 73.72 12.59 5.90
CA VAL A 189 74.35 13.87 6.23
C VAL A 189 75.38 14.20 5.13
N LYS A 190 75.17 15.30 4.41
CA LYS A 190 75.84 15.58 3.12
C LYS A 190 77.37 15.46 3.16
N ASP A 191 77.99 16.03 4.18
CA ASP A 191 79.45 16.08 4.34
C ASP A 191 80.00 14.88 5.14
N PHE A 192 79.11 13.98 5.59
CA PHE A 192 79.40 12.76 6.35
C PHE A 192 78.62 11.59 5.75
N PRO A 193 78.99 11.09 4.55
CA PRO A 193 78.22 10.08 3.81
C PRO A 193 78.05 8.75 4.56
N GLU A 194 78.92 8.47 5.54
CA GLU A 194 78.84 7.32 6.44
C GLU A 194 77.64 7.43 7.42
N THR A 195 77.20 8.65 7.75
CA THR A 195 76.08 8.93 8.66
C THR A 195 74.77 8.94 7.87
N LYS A 196 74.16 7.76 7.72
CA LYS A 196 72.93 7.57 6.93
C LYS A 196 71.90 6.62 7.53
N VAL A 197 70.64 6.81 7.14
CA VAL A 197 69.48 6.00 7.53
C VAL A 197 68.60 5.72 6.31
N SER A 198 68.15 4.47 6.16
CA SER A 198 67.18 4.08 5.13
C SER A 198 65.74 4.15 5.64
N VAL A 199 64.82 4.57 4.77
CA VAL A 199 63.37 4.62 5.00
C VAL A 199 62.68 3.82 3.90
N THR A 200 61.86 2.85 4.28
CA THR A 200 61.02 2.07 3.37
C THR A 200 59.76 2.86 3.02
N VAL A 201 59.41 2.92 1.73
CA VAL A 201 58.11 3.45 1.30
C VAL A 201 57.40 2.40 0.45
N GLU A 202 56.20 2.00 0.84
CA GLU A 202 55.30 1.19 0.03
C GLU A 202 54.18 2.06 -0.54
N VAL A 203 54.09 2.08 -1.87
CA VAL A 203 53.10 2.85 -2.63
C VAL A 203 52.08 1.86 -3.18
N TYR A 204 50.81 2.08 -2.87
CA TYR A 204 49.69 1.30 -3.40
C TYR A 204 48.98 2.11 -4.49
N GLN A 205 48.90 1.56 -5.70
CA GLN A 205 48.16 2.20 -6.79
C GLN A 205 46.65 1.96 -6.61
N LYS A 206 45.84 3.02 -6.68
CA LYS A 206 44.38 2.88 -6.73
C LYS A 206 43.91 2.69 -8.18
N ILE A 207 43.37 1.51 -8.45
CA ILE A 207 42.58 1.25 -9.67
C ILE A 207 41.12 1.58 -9.36
N THR A 208 40.52 2.45 -10.16
CA THR A 208 39.11 2.84 -10.06
C THR A 208 38.38 2.33 -11.30
N VAL A 209 37.33 1.52 -11.12
CA VAL A 209 36.46 1.05 -12.20
C VAL A 209 35.04 1.56 -11.95
N SER A 210 34.42 2.11 -12.99
CA SER A 210 33.17 2.88 -12.90
C SER A 210 31.91 2.09 -13.24
N ASN A 211 31.75 0.88 -12.69
CA ASN A 211 30.49 0.14 -12.78
C ASN A 211 29.76 0.19 -11.43
N PRO A 212 28.75 1.06 -11.25
CA PRO A 212 27.91 1.03 -10.07
C PRO A 212 27.18 -0.31 -10.02
N THR A 213 27.43 -1.08 -8.96
CA THR A 213 26.80 -2.40 -8.77
C THR A 213 25.61 -2.24 -7.84
N THR A 214 24.41 -2.15 -8.43
CA THR A 214 23.16 -2.27 -7.67
C THR A 214 22.84 -3.75 -7.48
N ILE A 215 22.64 -4.17 -6.23
CA ILE A 215 22.23 -5.53 -5.90
C ILE A 215 20.88 -5.45 -5.20
N TYR A 216 19.92 -6.30 -5.59
CA TYR A 216 18.65 -6.40 -4.87
C TYR A 216 18.82 -7.18 -3.57
N LEU A 217 18.11 -6.79 -2.52
CA LEU A 217 18.15 -7.50 -1.24
C LEU A 217 17.75 -8.97 -1.41
N GLY A 218 18.62 -9.89 -0.96
CA GLY A 218 18.52 -11.34 -1.19
C GLY A 218 19.40 -11.85 -2.34
N GLU A 219 19.80 -10.97 -3.27
CA GLU A 219 20.66 -11.30 -4.41
C GLU A 219 22.16 -11.11 -4.13
N HIS A 220 22.97 -11.49 -5.11
CA HIS A 220 24.42 -11.38 -5.10
C HIS A 220 24.97 -10.89 -6.45
N ALA A 221 26.19 -10.36 -6.45
CA ALA A 221 26.91 -9.98 -7.67
C ALA A 221 28.37 -10.46 -7.60
N GLN A 222 29.00 -10.66 -8.76
CA GLN A 222 30.41 -10.98 -8.87
C GLN A 222 31.20 -9.71 -9.19
N LEU A 223 32.22 -9.39 -8.38
CA LEU A 223 33.19 -8.36 -8.72
C LEU A 223 34.40 -8.98 -9.42
N GLU A 224 34.93 -8.26 -10.41
CA GLU A 224 36.19 -8.57 -11.08
C GLU A 224 37.20 -7.45 -10.81
N PHE A 225 38.35 -7.81 -10.23
CA PHE A 225 39.49 -6.90 -10.11
C PHE A 225 40.43 -7.17 -11.29
N LEU A 226 40.49 -6.22 -12.23
CA LEU A 226 41.41 -6.26 -13.37
C LEU A 226 42.60 -5.32 -13.14
N ILE A 227 43.80 -5.77 -13.51
CA ILE A 227 45.02 -4.96 -13.67
C ILE A 227 45.38 -4.99 -15.16
N ASP A 228 45.47 -3.81 -15.78
CA ASP A 228 45.74 -3.63 -17.21
C ASP A 228 44.88 -4.52 -18.14
N GLY A 229 43.62 -4.74 -17.77
CA GLY A 229 42.65 -5.56 -18.51
C GLY A 229 42.73 -7.08 -18.25
N THR A 230 43.56 -7.53 -17.31
CA THR A 230 43.71 -8.95 -16.94
C THR A 230 43.32 -9.20 -15.47
N PRO A 231 42.72 -10.36 -15.12
CA PRO A 231 42.35 -10.66 -13.74
C PRO A 231 43.54 -10.61 -12.77
N ALA A 232 43.38 -9.86 -11.69
CA ALA A 232 44.39 -9.69 -10.66
C ALA A 232 44.64 -11.00 -9.90
N PRO A 233 45.90 -11.43 -9.68
CA PRO A 233 46.20 -12.65 -8.95
C PRO A 233 46.11 -12.45 -7.43
N ASN A 234 45.71 -13.50 -6.70
CA ASN A 234 45.75 -13.55 -5.23
C ASN A 234 44.97 -12.43 -4.50
N VAL A 235 43.88 -11.94 -5.10
CA VAL A 235 43.07 -10.84 -4.53
C VAL A 235 42.58 -11.17 -3.13
N GLN A 236 42.86 -10.26 -2.18
CA GLN A 236 42.26 -10.26 -0.86
C GLN A 236 41.07 -9.29 -0.86
N TRP A 237 39.86 -9.84 -0.72
CA TRP A 237 38.61 -9.08 -0.68
C TRP A 237 38.22 -8.74 0.77
N SER A 238 37.57 -7.59 0.94
CA SER A 238 37.07 -7.09 2.22
C SER A 238 35.89 -6.14 1.99
N THR A 239 35.00 -6.03 2.98
CA THR A 239 33.89 -5.06 3.01
C THR A 239 34.12 -4.07 4.15
N LEU A 240 33.66 -2.82 3.99
CA LEU A 240 33.73 -1.83 5.08
C LEU A 240 32.53 -1.89 6.03
N GLU A 241 31.44 -2.58 5.67
CA GLU A 241 30.26 -2.78 6.53
C GLU A 241 29.58 -4.12 6.23
N GLU A 242 29.95 -5.16 6.98
CA GLU A 242 29.41 -6.53 6.84
C GLU A 242 27.89 -6.61 7.06
N LYS A 243 27.29 -5.65 7.79
CA LYS A 243 25.84 -5.61 8.01
C LYS A 243 25.05 -5.15 6.78
N VAL A 244 25.69 -4.54 5.80
CA VAL A 244 25.07 -4.11 4.53
C VAL A 244 25.33 -5.13 3.44
N ALA A 245 26.59 -5.55 3.25
CA ALA A 245 26.94 -6.65 2.36
C ALA A 245 28.24 -7.36 2.79
N THR A 246 28.31 -8.66 2.53
CA THR A 246 29.51 -9.49 2.69
C THR A 246 30.17 -9.75 1.34
N VAL A 247 31.47 -10.08 1.34
CA VAL A 247 32.20 -10.49 0.13
C VAL A 247 33.06 -11.72 0.46
N ASP A 248 33.06 -12.73 -0.42
CA ASP A 248 33.90 -13.92 -0.24
C ASP A 248 35.28 -13.80 -0.91
N GLY A 249 36.13 -14.80 -0.71
CA GLY A 249 37.48 -14.83 -1.28
C GLY A 249 37.55 -14.88 -2.81
N THR A 250 36.43 -15.08 -3.50
CA THR A 250 36.34 -15.03 -4.97
C THR A 250 35.86 -13.67 -5.49
N GLY A 251 35.40 -12.77 -4.62
CA GLY A 251 34.83 -11.48 -4.99
C GLY A 251 33.31 -11.51 -5.21
N LYS A 252 32.63 -12.60 -4.82
CA LYS A 252 31.17 -12.65 -4.80
C LYS A 252 30.64 -11.85 -3.62
N VAL A 253 29.91 -10.78 -3.91
CA VAL A 253 29.25 -9.89 -2.95
C VAL A 253 27.83 -10.38 -2.71
N THR A 254 27.45 -10.63 -1.45
CA THR A 254 26.10 -11.06 -1.05
C THR A 254 25.45 -9.99 -0.19
N SER A 255 24.23 -9.59 -0.55
CA SER A 255 23.46 -8.57 0.17
C SER A 255 23.03 -9.04 1.56
N VAL A 256 22.99 -8.11 2.53
CA VAL A 256 22.58 -8.38 3.93
C VAL A 256 21.49 -7.39 4.38
N ALA A 257 21.65 -6.10 4.09
CA ALA A 257 20.66 -5.05 4.39
C ALA A 257 20.68 -3.94 3.33
N VAL A 258 19.56 -3.21 3.21
CA VAL A 258 19.46 -2.02 2.35
C VAL A 258 20.44 -0.94 2.83
N GLY A 259 21.22 -0.38 1.91
CA GLY A 259 22.26 0.60 2.22
C GLY A 259 23.32 0.70 1.12
N GLU A 260 24.32 1.54 1.35
CA GLU A 260 25.49 1.66 0.47
C GLU A 260 26.75 1.23 1.23
N VAL A 261 27.62 0.46 0.57
CA VAL A 261 28.86 -0.06 1.16
C VAL A 261 29.99 -0.10 0.14
N VAL A 262 31.23 0.10 0.60
CA VAL A 262 32.42 -0.04 -0.23
C VAL A 262 33.01 -1.44 -0.04
N ILE A 263 33.19 -2.15 -1.15
CA ILE A 263 33.95 -3.40 -1.24
C ILE A 263 35.35 -3.08 -1.73
N ARG A 264 36.37 -3.61 -1.06
CA ARG A 264 37.79 -3.38 -1.34
C ARG A 264 38.52 -4.66 -1.68
N GLY A 265 39.19 -4.67 -2.82
CA GLY A 265 40.12 -5.72 -3.25
C GLY A 265 41.57 -5.25 -3.14
N VAL A 266 42.49 -6.12 -2.73
CA VAL A 266 43.93 -5.85 -2.69
C VAL A 266 44.70 -6.98 -3.38
N SER A 267 45.56 -6.64 -4.34
CA SER A 267 46.39 -7.58 -5.10
C SER A 267 47.81 -7.01 -5.22
N GLY A 268 48.73 -7.46 -4.37
CA GLY A 268 50.07 -6.87 -4.25
C GLY A 268 49.96 -5.37 -3.93
N TYR A 269 50.64 -4.54 -4.73
CA TYR A 269 50.62 -3.08 -4.61
C TYR A 269 49.44 -2.39 -5.33
N TYR A 270 48.41 -3.15 -5.73
CA TYR A 270 47.21 -2.60 -6.35
C TYR A 270 46.02 -2.72 -5.42
N THR A 271 45.22 -1.65 -5.37
CA THR A 271 43.99 -1.56 -4.59
C THR A 271 42.81 -1.22 -5.49
N TYR A 272 41.69 -1.91 -5.29
CA TYR A 272 40.42 -1.73 -5.97
C TYR A 272 39.36 -1.36 -4.94
N GLU A 273 38.53 -0.37 -5.24
CA GLU A 273 37.41 0.05 -4.40
C GLU A 273 36.17 0.21 -5.28
N ALA A 274 35.09 -0.51 -4.94
CA ALA A 274 33.80 -0.42 -5.62
C ALA A 274 32.69 -0.07 -4.62
N THR A 275 31.88 0.93 -4.95
CA THR A 275 30.66 1.25 -4.22
C THR A 275 29.53 0.35 -4.70
N VAL A 276 28.89 -0.35 -3.76
CA VAL A 276 27.78 -1.26 -3.99
C VAL A 276 26.55 -0.70 -3.27
N SER A 277 25.46 -0.54 -4.00
CA SER A 277 24.18 -0.04 -3.46
C SER A 277 23.19 -1.21 -3.36
N ILE A 278 22.83 -1.59 -2.14
CA ILE A 278 21.83 -2.62 -1.87
C ILE A 278 20.46 -1.94 -1.74
N ILE A 279 19.51 -2.31 -2.60
CA ILE A 279 18.14 -1.78 -2.59
C ILE A 279 17.11 -2.91 -2.60
N THR A 280 15.86 -2.65 -2.22
CA THR A 280 14.77 -3.61 -2.47
C THR A 280 14.51 -3.74 -3.97
N ASN A 281 14.07 -4.91 -4.43
CA ASN A 281 13.65 -5.08 -5.82
C ASN A 281 12.39 -4.23 -6.08
N PRO A 282 12.43 -3.20 -6.96
CA PRO A 282 11.31 -2.30 -7.18
C PRO A 282 10.11 -2.99 -7.86
N ASN A 283 10.28 -4.22 -8.36
CA ASN A 283 9.22 -4.99 -9.00
C ASN A 283 8.50 -5.93 -8.02
N ILE A 284 9.00 -6.10 -6.79
CA ILE A 284 8.38 -6.92 -5.74
C ILE A 284 7.55 -6.00 -4.83
N PRO A 285 6.26 -6.30 -4.59
CA PRO A 285 5.44 -5.50 -3.70
C PRO A 285 5.88 -5.68 -2.25
N VAL A 286 5.91 -4.58 -1.49
CA VAL A 286 6.24 -4.52 -0.06
C VAL A 286 4.97 -4.34 0.78
N SER A 287 4.01 -3.58 0.27
CA SER A 287 2.67 -3.48 0.86
C SER A 287 1.60 -3.29 -0.20
N LEU A 288 0.39 -3.70 0.17
CA LEU A 288 -0.84 -3.40 -0.54
C LEU A 288 -1.73 -2.54 0.36
N GLU A 289 -2.64 -1.80 -0.24
CA GLU A 289 -3.76 -1.14 0.43
C GLU A 289 -5.03 -1.37 -0.41
N VAL A 290 -6.16 -1.61 0.26
CA VAL A 290 -7.47 -1.81 -0.39
C VAL A 290 -8.37 -0.64 -0.05
N THR A 291 -8.88 0.03 -1.08
CA THR A 291 -9.82 1.15 -0.98
C THR A 291 -11.09 0.88 -1.78
N MET A 292 -12.13 1.70 -1.59
CA MET A 292 -13.33 1.70 -2.43
C MET A 292 -13.79 3.13 -2.67
N ASP A 293 -14.25 3.42 -3.89
CA ASP A 293 -14.73 4.74 -4.29
C ASP A 293 -16.26 4.81 -4.10
N ALA A 294 -16.70 4.57 -2.86
CA ALA A 294 -18.11 4.49 -2.47
C ALA A 294 -18.30 4.97 -1.03
N SER A 295 -19.35 5.76 -0.78
CA SER A 295 -19.75 6.20 0.55
C SER A 295 -20.47 5.10 1.31
N LEU A 296 -20.26 5.02 2.63
CA LEU A 296 -21.02 4.13 3.50
C LEU A 296 -22.41 4.71 3.81
N PRO A 297 -23.44 3.86 4.02
CA PRO A 297 -23.40 2.39 3.97
C PRO A 297 -23.46 1.83 2.54
N ILE A 298 -22.78 0.69 2.32
CA ILE A 298 -22.95 -0.11 1.09
C ILE A 298 -24.23 -0.94 1.23
N PHE A 299 -25.14 -0.85 0.26
CA PHE A 299 -26.39 -1.61 0.22
C PHE A 299 -26.28 -2.86 -0.67
N LEU A 300 -27.24 -3.78 -0.56
CA LEU A 300 -27.27 -5.02 -1.35
C LEU A 300 -27.29 -4.80 -2.87
N ASP A 301 -27.87 -3.69 -3.32
CA ASP A 301 -27.98 -3.27 -4.71
C ASP A 301 -26.85 -2.30 -5.14
N SER A 302 -25.87 -2.04 -4.28
CA SER A 302 -24.72 -1.19 -4.62
C SER A 302 -23.69 -1.94 -5.46
N SER A 303 -23.46 -1.47 -6.69
CA SER A 303 -22.30 -1.88 -7.48
C SER A 303 -21.08 -1.05 -7.07
N ILE A 304 -20.10 -1.67 -6.43
CA ILE A 304 -18.83 -1.02 -6.03
C ILE A 304 -17.64 -1.71 -6.67
N LYS A 305 -16.50 -0.99 -6.74
CA LYS A 305 -15.20 -1.57 -7.07
C LYS A 305 -14.24 -1.35 -5.93
N LEU A 306 -13.55 -2.41 -5.52
CA LEU A 306 -12.40 -2.35 -4.64
C LEU A 306 -11.14 -2.09 -5.48
N ASN A 307 -10.41 -1.05 -5.12
CA ASN A 307 -9.17 -0.68 -5.77
C ASN A 307 -8.00 -1.11 -4.90
N VAL A 308 -6.92 -1.58 -5.53
CA VAL A 308 -5.67 -1.94 -4.86
C VAL A 308 -4.59 -0.95 -5.25
N THR A 309 -3.96 -0.35 -4.25
CA THR A 309 -2.71 0.42 -4.38
C THR A 309 -1.55 -0.46 -3.93
N VAL A 310 -0.45 -0.45 -4.69
CA VAL A 310 0.75 -1.25 -4.43
C VAL A 310 1.95 -0.34 -4.16
N THR A 311 2.74 -0.67 -3.14
CA THR A 311 4.00 0.01 -2.82
C THR A 311 5.16 -0.98 -2.92
N PRO A 312 6.24 -0.68 -3.67
CA PRO A 312 6.40 0.48 -4.55
C PRO A 312 5.47 0.42 -5.77
N ALA A 313 5.13 1.58 -6.34
CA ALA A 313 4.20 1.68 -7.48
C ALA A 313 4.75 1.06 -8.79
N THR A 314 6.02 0.65 -8.80
CA THR A 314 6.68 -0.10 -9.89
C THR A 314 6.48 -1.62 -9.79
N ALA A 315 5.99 -2.13 -8.66
CA ALA A 315 5.70 -3.54 -8.47
C ALA A 315 4.37 -3.95 -9.14
N SER A 316 4.21 -5.25 -9.40
CA SER A 316 2.97 -5.75 -10.01
C SER A 316 1.76 -5.50 -9.09
N PRO A 317 0.68 -4.85 -9.58
CA PRO A 317 -0.56 -4.69 -8.85
C PRO A 317 -1.47 -5.92 -8.92
N GLU A 318 -1.04 -7.01 -9.58
CA GLU A 318 -1.85 -8.22 -9.76
C GLU A 318 -2.04 -8.98 -8.45
N VAL A 319 -3.31 -9.19 -8.09
CA VAL A 319 -3.73 -9.80 -6.83
C VAL A 319 -4.73 -10.94 -7.06
N VAL A 320 -4.74 -11.90 -6.13
CA VAL A 320 -5.83 -12.85 -5.96
C VAL A 320 -6.77 -12.30 -4.87
N TRP A 321 -8.07 -12.27 -5.18
CA TRP A 321 -9.11 -11.86 -4.24
C TRP A 321 -9.72 -13.05 -3.50
N THR A 322 -9.97 -12.87 -2.20
CA THR A 322 -10.76 -13.80 -1.39
C THR A 322 -11.81 -13.06 -0.57
N THR A 323 -12.87 -13.77 -0.18
CA THR A 323 -13.95 -13.30 0.71
C THR A 323 -13.99 -14.15 1.97
N SER A 324 -14.25 -13.55 3.13
CA SER A 324 -14.41 -14.31 4.38
C SER A 324 -15.74 -15.06 4.48
N LYS A 325 -16.74 -14.70 3.64
CA LYS A 325 -18.10 -15.26 3.65
C LYS A 325 -18.72 -15.17 2.25
N ASP A 326 -18.45 -16.17 1.41
CA ASP A 326 -19.00 -16.29 0.05
C ASP A 326 -20.53 -16.28 -0.01
N PHE A 327 -21.21 -16.87 0.98
CA PHE A 327 -22.66 -16.86 1.14
C PHE A 327 -23.25 -15.47 1.47
N ILE A 328 -22.42 -14.48 1.83
CA ILE A 328 -22.80 -13.07 1.95
C ILE A 328 -22.41 -12.35 0.66
N ALA A 329 -21.16 -12.50 0.24
CA ALA A 329 -20.62 -11.82 -0.93
C ALA A 329 -19.47 -12.59 -1.58
N THR A 330 -19.55 -12.73 -2.90
CA THR A 330 -18.43 -13.16 -3.76
C THR A 330 -17.69 -11.94 -4.31
N ILE A 331 -16.48 -12.12 -4.82
CA ILE A 331 -15.71 -11.06 -5.50
C ILE A 331 -15.04 -11.64 -6.75
N ASN A 332 -15.02 -10.89 -7.85
CA ASN A 332 -14.33 -11.31 -9.07
C ASN A 332 -12.86 -10.84 -9.11
N GLU A 333 -12.10 -11.34 -10.09
CA GLU A 333 -10.70 -10.99 -10.31
C GLU A 333 -10.45 -9.48 -10.53
N HIS A 334 -11.46 -8.72 -10.97
CA HIS A 334 -11.38 -7.27 -11.17
C HIS A 334 -11.70 -6.44 -9.90
N GLY A 335 -11.86 -7.09 -8.75
CA GLY A 335 -12.17 -6.42 -7.48
C GLY A 335 -13.61 -5.91 -7.36
N ILE A 336 -14.55 -6.49 -8.11
CA ILE A 336 -15.98 -6.12 -8.06
C ILE A 336 -16.71 -7.15 -7.19
N PRO A 337 -17.22 -6.78 -6.00
CA PRO A 337 -18.06 -7.64 -5.19
C PRO A 337 -19.45 -7.86 -5.80
N ASN A 338 -20.02 -9.02 -5.55
CA ASN A 338 -21.43 -9.32 -5.79
C ASN A 338 -22.08 -9.72 -4.46
N PHE A 339 -23.01 -8.90 -3.99
CA PHE A 339 -23.65 -9.02 -2.69
C PHE A 339 -24.96 -9.81 -2.79
N THR A 340 -25.11 -10.84 -1.94
CA THR A 340 -26.29 -11.72 -1.95
C THR A 340 -27.13 -11.59 -0.69
N GLN A 341 -26.51 -11.24 0.44
CA GLN A 341 -27.16 -11.10 1.75
C GLN A 341 -26.50 -9.99 2.57
N GLY A 342 -27.21 -9.45 3.56
CA GLY A 342 -26.67 -8.43 4.46
C GLY A 342 -25.78 -9.02 5.55
N GLY A 343 -24.84 -8.22 6.06
CA GLY A 343 -23.93 -8.62 7.14
C GLY A 343 -22.52 -8.04 6.98
N ASP A 344 -21.62 -8.51 7.84
CA ASP A 344 -20.22 -8.10 7.87
C ASP A 344 -19.37 -9.10 7.07
N VAL A 345 -18.67 -8.64 6.03
CA VAL A 345 -17.77 -9.43 5.17
C VAL A 345 -16.41 -8.75 5.06
N VAL A 346 -15.35 -9.53 4.89
CA VAL A 346 -13.98 -9.04 4.67
C VAL A 346 -13.53 -9.53 3.30
N PHE A 347 -13.03 -8.61 2.48
CA PHE A 347 -12.36 -8.92 1.23
C PHE A 347 -10.86 -8.74 1.41
N THR A 348 -10.08 -9.70 0.95
CA THR A 348 -8.62 -9.71 1.04
C THR A 348 -8.03 -9.80 -0.35
N ALA A 349 -7.12 -8.87 -0.68
CA ALA A 349 -6.27 -8.90 -1.86
C ALA A 349 -4.89 -9.41 -1.45
N THR A 350 -4.41 -10.47 -2.09
CA THR A 350 -3.07 -11.05 -1.85
C THR A 350 -2.25 -10.96 -3.13
N SER A 351 -0.99 -10.52 -3.07
CA SER A 351 -0.17 -10.41 -4.27
C SER A 351 0.08 -11.76 -4.94
N THR A 352 0.08 -11.74 -6.27
CA THR A 352 0.52 -12.87 -7.12
C THR A 352 2.03 -13.07 -7.13
N VAL A 353 2.81 -12.03 -6.79
CA VAL A 353 4.29 -12.05 -6.80
C VAL A 353 4.84 -12.49 -5.44
N ASP A 354 4.28 -11.98 -4.35
CA ASP A 354 4.61 -12.40 -2.99
C ASP A 354 3.33 -12.68 -2.17
N PRO A 355 2.93 -13.95 -2.03
CA PRO A 355 1.73 -14.33 -1.27
C PRO A 355 1.74 -13.98 0.22
N THR A 356 2.87 -13.54 0.78
CA THR A 356 2.94 -13.02 2.17
C THR A 356 2.42 -11.59 2.26
N VAL A 357 2.40 -10.85 1.15
CA VAL A 357 1.91 -9.48 1.07
C VAL A 357 0.43 -9.46 0.71
N SER A 358 -0.40 -9.04 1.67
CA SER A 358 -1.84 -8.92 1.51
C SER A 358 -2.41 -7.69 2.22
N ALA A 359 -3.58 -7.25 1.78
CA ALA A 359 -4.35 -6.19 2.42
C ALA A 359 -5.84 -6.53 2.40
N SER A 360 -6.61 -6.00 3.35
CA SER A 360 -8.02 -6.34 3.51
C SER A 360 -8.89 -5.13 3.82
N ILE A 361 -10.15 -5.18 3.37
CA ILE A 361 -11.20 -4.21 3.71
C ILE A 361 -12.41 -4.94 4.29
N SER A 362 -12.97 -4.39 5.38
CA SER A 362 -14.19 -4.90 6.01
C SER A 362 -15.37 -4.06 5.58
N ILE A 363 -16.38 -4.69 4.98
CA ILE A 363 -17.62 -4.04 4.54
C ILE A 363 -18.78 -4.56 5.37
N LYS A 364 -19.52 -3.62 5.96
CA LYS A 364 -20.76 -3.88 6.70
C LYS A 364 -21.94 -3.43 5.86
N MET A 365 -22.80 -4.38 5.51
CA MET A 365 -24.00 -4.13 4.70
C MET A 365 -25.26 -4.32 5.55
N PRO A 366 -26.26 -3.42 5.43
CA PRO A 366 -27.59 -3.69 5.92
C PRO A 366 -28.24 -4.84 5.14
N SER A 367 -29.25 -5.48 5.74
CA SER A 367 -30.09 -6.48 5.09
C SER A 367 -31.20 -5.89 4.20
N TYR A 368 -31.15 -4.59 3.94
CA TYR A 368 -32.12 -3.84 3.13
C TYR A 368 -31.42 -3.18 1.91
N MET A 369 -32.18 -2.99 0.83
CA MET A 369 -31.71 -2.28 -0.37
C MET A 369 -31.65 -0.77 -0.14
N ASN A 370 -30.93 -0.02 -0.97
CA ASN A 370 -30.91 1.43 -0.91
C ASN A 370 -32.33 2.00 -1.16
N PRO A 371 -32.96 2.68 -0.19
CA PRO A 371 -34.30 3.21 -0.37
C PRO A 371 -34.38 4.30 -1.45
N GLU A 372 -33.30 5.05 -1.71
CA GLU A 372 -33.26 6.04 -2.81
C GLU A 372 -33.32 5.37 -4.18
N ASN A 373 -32.57 4.28 -4.37
CA ASN A 373 -32.59 3.49 -5.60
C ASN A 373 -33.98 2.86 -5.81
N TRP A 374 -34.61 2.39 -4.73
CA TRP A 374 -35.98 1.89 -4.79
C TRP A 374 -36.98 2.99 -5.19
N VAL A 375 -36.90 4.20 -4.61
CA VAL A 375 -37.75 5.34 -5.01
C VAL A 375 -37.56 5.70 -6.49
N LYS A 376 -36.35 5.62 -7.02
CA LYS A 376 -36.08 5.80 -8.46
C LYS A 376 -36.73 4.70 -9.31
N GLN A 377 -36.75 3.44 -8.86
CA GLN A 377 -37.35 2.32 -9.59
C GLN A 377 -38.89 2.40 -9.69
N ILE A 378 -39.56 2.92 -8.66
CA ILE A 378 -41.03 3.00 -8.60
C ILE A 378 -41.62 4.20 -9.35
N LYS A 379 -40.79 5.19 -9.69
CA LYS A 379 -41.21 6.41 -10.38
C LYS A 379 -41.83 6.12 -11.75
N TYR A 380 -42.83 6.91 -12.15
CA TYR A 380 -43.15 7.17 -13.55
C TYR A 380 -42.69 8.58 -13.95
N ASP A 381 -42.04 8.73 -15.11
CA ASP A 381 -41.73 10.06 -15.67
C ASP A 381 -42.99 10.76 -16.19
N VAL A 382 -43.87 9.99 -16.84
CA VAL A 382 -45.19 10.41 -17.31
C VAL A 382 -46.21 9.39 -16.82
N VAL A 383 -47.29 9.86 -16.19
CA VAL A 383 -48.34 9.00 -15.66
C VAL A 383 -49.15 8.38 -16.79
N LEU A 384 -49.43 7.07 -16.67
CA LEU A 384 -50.27 6.35 -17.62
C LEU A 384 -51.66 7.00 -17.73
N GLN A 385 -52.13 7.16 -18.96
CA GLN A 385 -53.50 7.55 -19.25
C GLN A 385 -53.89 6.92 -20.60
N GLU A 386 -54.75 5.92 -20.56
CA GLU A 386 -55.03 5.12 -21.75
C GLU A 386 -56.50 4.75 -21.86
N VAL A 387 -57.06 4.89 -23.06
CA VAL A 387 -58.42 4.44 -23.33
C VAL A 387 -58.34 2.98 -23.74
N ILE A 388 -58.96 2.10 -22.95
CA ILE A 388 -58.93 0.65 -23.13
C ILE A 388 -60.35 0.11 -23.27
N TYR A 389 -60.48 -1.10 -23.82
CA TYR A 389 -61.72 -1.87 -23.75
C TYR A 389 -61.70 -2.76 -22.51
N VAL A 390 -62.79 -2.72 -21.75
CA VAL A 390 -62.96 -3.56 -20.56
C VAL A 390 -63.54 -4.91 -21.00
N HIS A 391 -62.77 -5.98 -20.88
CA HIS A 391 -63.16 -7.33 -21.29
C HIS A 391 -63.52 -8.20 -20.07
N GLY A 392 -64.62 -8.94 -20.18
CA GLY A 392 -65.20 -9.70 -19.06
C GLY A 392 -66.73 -9.79 -19.07
N MET A 393 -67.40 -9.10 -20.00
CA MET A 393 -68.85 -9.11 -20.16
C MET A 393 -69.29 -9.95 -21.37
N GLN A 394 -70.41 -10.67 -21.25
CA GLN A 394 -71.32 -10.85 -22.38
C GLN A 394 -72.14 -9.57 -22.53
N ALA A 395 -71.91 -8.81 -23.60
CA ALA A 395 -72.80 -7.71 -23.97
C ALA A 395 -74.02 -8.25 -24.74
N GLN A 396 -75.22 -7.71 -24.47
CA GLN A 396 -76.44 -8.09 -25.20
C GLN A 396 -76.56 -7.40 -26.58
N SER A 397 -75.47 -7.36 -27.36
CA SER A 397 -75.48 -6.80 -28.72
C SER A 397 -74.44 -7.48 -29.62
N ALA A 398 -74.64 -7.37 -30.93
CA ALA A 398 -74.09 -8.28 -31.95
C ALA A 398 -72.56 -8.22 -32.18
N ASP A 399 -71.80 -7.40 -31.44
CA ASP A 399 -70.32 -7.35 -31.47
C ASP A 399 -69.74 -8.09 -30.24
N GLU A 400 -69.93 -9.42 -30.21
CA GLU A 400 -69.88 -10.31 -29.04
C GLU A 400 -68.56 -10.43 -28.23
N TYR A 401 -67.55 -9.56 -28.42
CA TYR A 401 -66.23 -9.74 -27.78
C TYR A 401 -65.60 -8.47 -27.14
N ARG A 402 -66.28 -7.33 -27.17
CA ARG A 402 -65.76 -6.03 -26.72
C ARG A 402 -66.73 -5.38 -25.72
N GLY A 403 -66.31 -5.25 -24.45
CA GLY A 403 -67.06 -4.48 -23.46
C GLY A 403 -66.81 -2.97 -23.60
N PRO A 404 -67.24 -2.14 -22.64
CA PRO A 404 -67.23 -0.69 -22.77
C PRO A 404 -65.82 -0.11 -22.87
N LEU A 405 -65.71 1.02 -23.57
CA LEU A 405 -64.55 1.91 -23.56
C LEU A 405 -64.43 2.57 -22.18
N LYS A 406 -63.24 2.51 -21.58
CA LYS A 406 -62.95 3.17 -20.31
C LYS A 406 -61.56 3.79 -20.33
N LEU A 407 -61.42 4.95 -19.68
CA LEU A 407 -60.11 5.47 -19.32
C LEU A 407 -59.53 4.59 -18.20
N LEU A 408 -58.38 3.98 -18.44
CA LEU A 408 -57.53 3.43 -17.40
C LEU A 408 -56.81 4.62 -16.74
N PRO A 409 -57.20 5.03 -15.51
CA PRO A 409 -56.47 6.05 -14.79
C PRO A 409 -55.09 5.50 -14.41
N GLY A 410 -54.10 6.37 -14.30
CA GLY A 410 -52.76 5.98 -13.88
C GLY A 410 -52.55 6.05 -12.37
N SER A 411 -51.28 5.93 -12.00
CA SER A 411 -50.76 6.26 -10.68
C SER A 411 -49.47 7.07 -10.85
N ILE A 412 -49.11 7.90 -9.88
CA ILE A 412 -47.81 8.58 -9.84
C ILE A 412 -46.63 7.63 -9.59
N SER A 413 -46.91 6.37 -9.20
CA SER A 413 -45.91 5.37 -8.80
C SER A 413 -46.33 3.95 -9.18
N LYS A 414 -45.34 3.06 -9.38
CA LYS A 414 -45.52 1.59 -9.50
C LYS A 414 -45.90 0.95 -8.17
N TYR A 415 -45.57 1.60 -7.05
CA TYR A 415 -45.88 1.16 -5.69
C TYR A 415 -47.18 1.79 -5.19
N PHE A 416 -48.01 0.98 -4.56
CA PHE A 416 -49.29 1.38 -3.99
C PHE A 416 -49.12 1.77 -2.52
N PHE A 417 -49.39 3.04 -2.20
CA PHE A 417 -49.22 3.61 -0.86
C PHE A 417 -50.42 3.30 0.05
N THR A 418 -50.72 2.02 0.21
CA THR A 418 -51.74 1.50 1.13
C THR A 418 -51.27 0.16 1.66
N ASP A 419 -51.57 -0.11 2.94
CA ASP A 419 -51.23 -1.37 3.59
C ASP A 419 -51.98 -2.55 2.96
N LEU A 420 -51.31 -3.70 2.89
CA LEU A 420 -51.95 -4.92 2.41
C LEU A 420 -52.94 -5.44 3.45
N VAL A 421 -54.24 -5.28 3.17
CA VAL A 421 -55.33 -5.85 3.98
C VAL A 421 -55.97 -7.00 3.21
N ILE A 422 -55.95 -8.20 3.80
CA ILE A 422 -56.58 -9.41 3.27
C ILE A 422 -57.73 -9.78 4.21
N ASP A 423 -58.94 -9.93 3.68
CA ASP A 423 -60.04 -10.52 4.42
C ASP A 423 -60.01 -12.04 4.31
N GLU A 424 -59.66 -12.67 5.42
CA GLU A 424 -59.63 -14.13 5.60
C GLU A 424 -60.89 -14.69 6.27
N THR A 425 -61.79 -13.82 6.72
CA THR A 425 -62.93 -14.16 7.58
C THR A 425 -64.23 -14.32 6.78
N ARG A 426 -64.38 -13.51 5.73
CA ARG A 426 -65.57 -13.47 4.89
C ARG A 426 -65.38 -14.34 3.64
N TYR A 427 -66.33 -15.23 3.39
CA TYR A 427 -66.47 -16.05 2.16
C TYR A 427 -65.39 -17.11 1.88
N ARG A 428 -64.81 -17.68 2.94
CA ARG A 428 -64.08 -18.97 2.85
C ARG A 428 -64.96 -20.03 2.19
N LEU A 429 -64.37 -20.83 1.30
CA LEU A 429 -65.06 -21.96 0.68
C LEU A 429 -65.42 -22.99 1.76
N LYS A 430 -66.69 -23.42 1.78
CA LYS A 430 -67.19 -24.34 2.81
C LYS A 430 -66.62 -25.74 2.62
N SER A 431 -66.29 -26.39 3.74
CA SER A 431 -65.85 -27.78 3.73
C SER A 431 -66.90 -28.69 3.08
N GLY A 432 -66.44 -29.64 2.26
CA GLY A 432 -67.28 -30.54 1.46
C GLY A 432 -67.92 -29.93 0.21
N ALA A 433 -67.63 -28.66 -0.16
CA ALA A 433 -68.10 -28.08 -1.42
C ALA A 433 -67.48 -28.80 -2.63
N ALA A 434 -68.27 -29.05 -3.68
CA ALA A 434 -67.86 -29.90 -4.82
C ALA A 434 -66.64 -29.35 -5.62
N ASN A 435 -66.38 -28.05 -5.52
CA ASN A 435 -65.23 -27.38 -6.13
C ASN A 435 -64.09 -27.10 -5.14
N TYR A 436 -64.25 -27.41 -3.84
CA TYR A 436 -63.20 -27.25 -2.84
C TYR A 436 -62.42 -28.56 -2.68
N PRO A 437 -61.11 -28.63 -3.01
CA PRO A 437 -60.42 -29.92 -3.08
C PRO A 437 -59.95 -30.49 -1.75
N GLU A 438 -59.88 -29.67 -0.70
CA GLU A 438 -59.39 -30.00 0.66
C GLU A 438 -58.06 -30.78 0.67
N LYS A 439 -57.12 -30.36 -0.19
CA LYS A 439 -55.87 -31.06 -0.46
C LYS A 439 -54.70 -30.11 -0.38
N ALA A 440 -53.74 -30.45 0.47
CA ALA A 440 -52.48 -29.73 0.58
C ALA A 440 -51.74 -29.67 -0.76
N ALA A 441 -51.28 -28.48 -1.14
CA ALA A 441 -50.37 -28.29 -2.25
C ALA A 441 -48.98 -28.79 -1.84
N SER A 442 -48.39 -29.71 -2.61
CA SER A 442 -47.06 -30.27 -2.26
C SER A 442 -45.90 -29.31 -2.56
N SER A 443 -46.12 -28.33 -3.43
CA SER A 443 -45.28 -27.16 -3.64
C SER A 443 -46.15 -26.04 -4.20
N ILE A 444 -45.73 -24.79 -4.01
CA ILE A 444 -46.20 -23.67 -4.80
C ILE A 444 -45.02 -23.24 -5.67
N ASP A 445 -45.15 -23.41 -6.97
CA ASP A 445 -44.18 -23.03 -7.99
C ASP A 445 -44.57 -21.68 -8.64
N PHE A 446 -45.86 -21.35 -8.64
CA PHE A 446 -46.43 -20.25 -9.42
C PHE A 446 -47.48 -19.41 -8.66
N ILE A 447 -47.78 -18.24 -9.19
CA ILE A 447 -48.99 -17.46 -8.90
C ILE A 447 -49.69 -17.20 -10.23
N THR A 448 -50.97 -17.59 -10.35
CA THR A 448 -51.76 -17.46 -11.57
C THR A 448 -52.74 -16.31 -11.45
N VAL A 449 -52.53 -15.28 -12.26
CA VAL A 449 -53.44 -14.15 -12.42
C VAL A 449 -54.51 -14.49 -13.46
N HIS A 450 -55.75 -14.23 -13.08
CA HIS A 450 -56.96 -14.35 -13.90
C HIS A 450 -57.71 -13.02 -13.93
N SER A 451 -58.75 -12.94 -14.78
CA SER A 451 -59.71 -11.83 -14.79
C SER A 451 -61.14 -12.38 -14.72
N ALA A 452 -61.89 -12.00 -13.68
CA ALA A 452 -63.29 -12.38 -13.47
C ALA A 452 -64.22 -11.18 -13.68
N GLY A 453 -65.15 -11.32 -14.62
CA GLY A 453 -66.19 -10.31 -14.86
C GLY A 453 -67.31 -10.40 -13.83
N SER A 454 -67.69 -9.27 -13.23
CA SER A 454 -68.88 -9.17 -12.36
C SER A 454 -69.97 -8.30 -13.00
N TYR A 455 -71.23 -8.55 -12.65
CA TYR A 455 -72.33 -7.63 -12.97
C TYR A 455 -72.19 -6.31 -12.17
N GLU A 456 -72.90 -5.26 -12.61
CA GLU A 456 -72.88 -3.93 -11.98
C GLU A 456 -73.46 -3.95 -10.56
N GLY A 457 -72.72 -3.37 -9.61
CA GLY A 457 -73.07 -3.31 -8.20
C GLY A 457 -71.83 -3.19 -7.32
N SER A 458 -72.00 -2.68 -6.10
CA SER A 458 -70.90 -2.47 -5.16
C SER A 458 -70.34 -3.79 -4.62
N GLY A 459 -69.10 -4.11 -4.98
CA GLY A 459 -68.35 -5.24 -4.43
C GLY A 459 -68.00 -6.29 -5.48
N ALA A 460 -67.12 -5.95 -6.44
CA ALA A 460 -66.78 -6.84 -7.55
C ALA A 460 -66.02 -8.07 -7.07
N SER A 461 -65.01 -7.88 -6.22
CA SER A 461 -64.22 -8.98 -5.67
C SER A 461 -64.96 -9.73 -4.57
N LEU A 462 -65.79 -9.03 -3.80
CA LEU A 462 -66.78 -9.63 -2.91
C LEU A 462 -67.71 -10.60 -3.66
N GLY A 463 -68.36 -10.13 -4.73
CA GLY A 463 -69.29 -10.92 -5.55
C GLY A 463 -68.60 -12.08 -6.29
N ASN A 464 -67.36 -11.89 -6.76
CA ASN A 464 -66.55 -12.99 -7.28
C ASN A 464 -66.26 -14.03 -6.18
N CYS A 465 -65.89 -13.62 -4.96
CA CYS A 465 -65.65 -14.52 -3.82
C CYS A 465 -66.92 -15.27 -3.37
N GLU A 466 -68.09 -14.61 -3.41
CA GLU A 466 -69.39 -15.24 -3.20
C GLU A 466 -69.69 -16.27 -4.30
N TYR A 467 -69.44 -15.94 -5.56
CA TYR A 467 -69.64 -16.83 -6.70
C TYR A 467 -68.76 -18.10 -6.61
N THR A 468 -67.57 -18.03 -6.01
CA THR A 468 -66.74 -19.24 -5.75
C THR A 468 -67.51 -20.31 -4.96
N ASN A 469 -68.43 -19.95 -4.06
CA ASN A 469 -69.24 -20.92 -3.32
C ASN A 469 -70.36 -21.57 -4.16
N ASN A 470 -70.70 -20.99 -5.31
CA ASN A 470 -71.76 -21.46 -6.21
C ASN A 470 -71.21 -21.93 -7.58
N CYS A 471 -69.89 -21.98 -7.75
CA CYS A 471 -69.26 -22.32 -9.02
C CYS A 471 -69.13 -23.84 -9.20
N ASN A 472 -69.72 -24.39 -10.27
CA ASN A 472 -69.63 -25.81 -10.59
C ASN A 472 -68.24 -26.20 -11.11
N GLY A 473 -67.36 -26.56 -10.18
CA GLY A 473 -66.10 -27.26 -10.44
C GLY A 473 -64.84 -26.40 -10.54
N ALA A 474 -64.96 -25.06 -10.57
CA ALA A 474 -63.81 -24.15 -10.52
C ALA A 474 -63.68 -23.48 -9.14
N SER A 475 -62.44 -23.21 -8.71
CA SER A 475 -62.13 -22.56 -7.44
C SER A 475 -60.76 -21.89 -7.47
N TRP A 476 -60.57 -20.86 -6.67
CA TRP A 476 -59.32 -20.07 -6.58
C TRP A 476 -59.07 -19.62 -5.13
N HIS A 477 -57.90 -19.02 -4.89
CA HIS A 477 -57.45 -18.64 -3.55
C HIS A 477 -57.89 -17.26 -3.14
N PHE A 478 -57.83 -16.28 -4.06
CA PHE A 478 -58.16 -14.88 -3.77
C PHE A 478 -59.01 -14.25 -4.87
N SER A 479 -60.00 -13.45 -4.47
CA SER A 479 -60.65 -12.46 -5.32
C SER A 479 -60.10 -11.08 -4.96
N VAL A 480 -59.69 -10.31 -5.96
CA VAL A 480 -59.09 -8.97 -5.78
C VAL A 480 -59.87 -7.94 -6.58
N GLY A 481 -60.15 -6.79 -5.98
CA GLY A 481 -60.90 -5.70 -6.62
C GLY A 481 -60.48 -4.35 -6.06
N SER A 482 -61.16 -3.31 -6.52
CA SER A 482 -61.06 -1.96 -5.96
C SER A 482 -61.79 -1.81 -4.61
N ASP A 483 -62.59 -2.81 -4.24
CA ASP A 483 -63.33 -2.96 -2.98
C ASP A 483 -62.56 -3.75 -1.90
N GLY A 484 -61.48 -4.47 -2.27
CA GLY A 484 -60.63 -5.19 -1.31
C GLY A 484 -59.97 -6.45 -1.87
N ILE A 485 -59.48 -7.28 -0.95
CA ILE A 485 -58.85 -8.58 -1.23
C ILE A 485 -59.51 -9.61 -0.30
N PHE A 486 -60.13 -10.64 -0.87
CA PHE A 486 -60.88 -11.66 -0.13
C PHE A 486 -60.30 -13.04 -0.41
N GLN A 487 -60.02 -13.83 0.63
CA GLN A 487 -59.39 -15.15 0.47
C GLN A 487 -60.40 -16.30 0.62
N SER A 488 -60.69 -17.00 -0.47
CA SER A 488 -61.59 -18.17 -0.48
C SER A 488 -60.91 -19.45 0.02
N ILE A 489 -59.65 -19.71 -0.36
CA ILE A 489 -58.90 -20.97 -0.07
C ILE A 489 -57.52 -20.65 0.57
N PRO A 490 -57.06 -21.40 1.61
CA PRO A 490 -55.72 -21.28 2.16
C PRO A 490 -54.60 -21.46 1.13
N THR A 491 -53.53 -20.65 1.18
CA THR A 491 -52.39 -20.72 0.22
C THR A 491 -51.48 -21.94 0.42
N THR A 492 -51.91 -22.90 1.24
CA THR A 492 -51.31 -24.22 1.49
C THR A 492 -52.07 -25.34 0.80
N GLU A 493 -53.20 -25.04 0.16
CA GLU A 493 -54.08 -26.01 -0.49
C GLU A 493 -54.15 -25.78 -2.00
N ILE A 494 -54.63 -26.78 -2.75
CA ILE A 494 -54.85 -26.70 -4.20
C ILE A 494 -56.23 -26.11 -4.52
N ALA A 495 -56.37 -25.52 -5.71
CA ALA A 495 -57.62 -24.96 -6.21
C ALA A 495 -57.78 -25.22 -7.71
N TRP A 496 -59.02 -25.28 -8.20
CA TRP A 496 -59.35 -25.63 -9.59
C TRP A 496 -59.54 -24.39 -10.48
N HIS A 497 -58.47 -23.63 -10.75
CA HIS A 497 -58.54 -22.38 -11.53
C HIS A 497 -57.95 -22.44 -12.94
N ALA A 498 -56.93 -23.28 -13.17
CA ALA A 498 -56.04 -23.11 -14.34
C ALA A 498 -56.41 -23.92 -15.59
N GLY A 499 -57.43 -24.78 -15.51
CA GLY A 499 -57.85 -25.63 -16.62
C GLY A 499 -56.83 -26.65 -17.13
N ASP A 500 -55.70 -26.84 -16.43
CA ASP A 500 -54.58 -27.68 -16.90
C ASP A 500 -54.73 -29.18 -16.66
N GLY A 501 -55.79 -29.62 -15.99
CA GLY A 501 -56.09 -31.03 -15.71
C GLY A 501 -55.47 -31.56 -14.42
N THR A 502 -56.32 -32.12 -13.55
CA THR A 502 -56.15 -32.20 -12.09
C THR A 502 -55.24 -33.31 -11.54
N SER A 503 -54.60 -34.11 -12.40
CA SER A 503 -53.92 -35.36 -12.02
C SER A 503 -52.39 -35.38 -12.19
N ILE A 504 -51.79 -34.37 -12.84
CA ILE A 504 -50.35 -34.36 -13.18
C ILE A 504 -49.72 -33.08 -12.66
N LYS A 505 -48.80 -33.22 -11.69
CA LYS A 505 -48.02 -32.12 -11.12
C LYS A 505 -46.96 -31.61 -12.09
N ASN A 506 -46.52 -30.36 -11.91
CA ASN A 506 -45.33 -29.87 -12.59
C ASN A 506 -44.09 -30.68 -12.20
N LYS A 507 -43.19 -30.88 -13.17
CA LYS A 507 -41.83 -31.40 -13.03
C LYS A 507 -40.92 -30.60 -13.95
N TRP A 508 -39.68 -30.42 -13.51
CA TRP A 508 -38.68 -29.62 -14.18
C TRP A 508 -37.62 -30.52 -14.83
N TYR A 509 -37.29 -30.27 -16.10
CA TYR A 509 -36.33 -31.05 -16.88
C TYR A 509 -35.16 -30.16 -17.32
N ASP A 510 -33.93 -30.59 -17.06
CA ASP A 510 -32.70 -29.84 -17.42
C ASP A 510 -32.48 -29.86 -18.93
N THR A 511 -32.40 -28.69 -19.56
CA THR A 511 -32.21 -28.57 -21.01
C THR A 511 -30.76 -28.74 -21.44
N GLY A 512 -29.80 -28.70 -20.51
CA GLY A 512 -28.37 -28.62 -20.78
C GLY A 512 -27.88 -27.24 -21.23
N ILE A 513 -28.79 -26.28 -21.45
CA ILE A 513 -28.48 -24.93 -21.92
C ILE A 513 -28.22 -24.02 -20.73
N LYS A 514 -27.08 -23.32 -20.71
CA LYS A 514 -26.72 -22.36 -19.67
C LYS A 514 -27.56 -21.09 -19.78
N ALA A 515 -28.01 -20.57 -18.65
CA ALA A 515 -28.55 -19.22 -18.56
C ALA A 515 -27.40 -18.21 -18.48
N THR A 516 -27.50 -17.12 -19.25
CA THR A 516 -26.56 -15.99 -19.23
C THR A 516 -27.04 -14.86 -18.31
N GLU A 517 -28.34 -14.81 -18.02
CA GLU A 517 -29.03 -13.74 -17.29
C GLU A 517 -30.15 -14.35 -16.42
N ASN A 518 -30.56 -13.66 -15.34
CA ASN A 518 -31.68 -14.10 -14.49
C ASN A 518 -33.05 -13.76 -15.09
N VAL A 519 -33.31 -14.24 -16.31
CA VAL A 519 -34.58 -14.03 -17.04
C VAL A 519 -35.12 -15.36 -17.58
N PRO A 520 -36.45 -15.50 -17.75
CA PRO A 520 -37.07 -16.65 -18.41
C PRO A 520 -36.46 -16.90 -19.79
N GLY A 521 -36.10 -18.16 -20.05
CA GLY A 521 -35.63 -18.55 -21.38
C GLY A 521 -36.81 -18.52 -22.36
N TYR A 522 -36.62 -17.93 -23.53
CA TYR A 522 -37.60 -18.00 -24.61
C TYR A 522 -37.57 -19.39 -25.22
N VAL A 523 -38.65 -20.16 -24.99
CA VAL A 523 -38.74 -21.56 -25.41
C VAL A 523 -39.58 -21.73 -26.67
N THR A 524 -38.97 -22.32 -27.70
CA THR A 524 -39.64 -22.80 -28.91
C THR A 524 -39.24 -24.24 -29.21
N PHE A 525 -39.53 -24.75 -30.40
CA PHE A 525 -39.20 -26.11 -30.81
C PHE A 525 -38.52 -26.10 -32.18
N SER A 526 -37.61 -27.05 -32.38
CA SER A 526 -37.07 -27.40 -33.70
C SER A 526 -38.06 -28.25 -34.49
N ASP A 527 -37.93 -28.33 -35.82
CA ASP A 527 -38.86 -29.10 -36.67
C ASP A 527 -38.88 -30.60 -36.34
N ASP A 528 -37.79 -31.14 -35.78
CA ASP A 528 -37.69 -32.51 -35.27
C ASP A 528 -38.09 -32.65 -33.78
N GLY A 529 -38.64 -31.60 -33.17
CA GLY A 529 -39.36 -31.64 -31.89
C GLY A 529 -38.50 -31.51 -30.62
N TYR A 530 -37.24 -31.09 -30.72
CA TYR A 530 -36.43 -30.75 -29.54
C TYR A 530 -36.71 -29.32 -29.07
N TYR A 531 -36.64 -29.10 -27.76
CA TYR A 531 -36.75 -27.75 -27.18
C TYR A 531 -35.59 -26.88 -27.66
N ILE A 532 -35.92 -25.66 -28.05
CA ILE A 532 -35.00 -24.56 -28.35
C ILE A 532 -35.17 -23.56 -27.20
N VAL A 533 -34.08 -23.17 -26.54
CA VAL A 533 -34.12 -22.11 -25.50
C VAL A 533 -33.12 -21.03 -25.89
N ASN A 534 -33.57 -19.77 -26.00
CA ASN A 534 -32.75 -18.63 -26.44
C ASN A 534 -31.94 -18.96 -27.73
N ASN A 535 -32.64 -19.52 -28.72
CA ASN A 535 -32.09 -20.00 -30.01
C ASN A 535 -31.08 -21.17 -29.95
N GLN A 536 -30.80 -21.73 -28.77
CA GLN A 536 -29.94 -22.92 -28.63
C GLN A 536 -30.78 -24.21 -28.58
N LYS A 537 -30.37 -25.25 -29.32
CA LYS A 537 -31.04 -26.56 -29.35
C LYS A 537 -30.60 -27.44 -28.18
N SER A 538 -31.56 -27.84 -27.36
CA SER A 538 -31.33 -28.74 -26.22
C SER A 538 -31.21 -30.21 -26.66
N THR A 539 -30.74 -31.05 -25.75
CA THR A 539 -30.80 -32.52 -25.90
C THR A 539 -32.19 -33.10 -25.57
N LEU A 540 -33.12 -32.29 -25.05
CA LEU A 540 -34.46 -32.73 -24.68
C LEU A 540 -35.41 -32.68 -25.89
N LYS A 541 -36.11 -33.79 -26.11
CA LYS A 541 -37.21 -33.89 -27.07
C LYS A 541 -38.55 -33.82 -26.37
N ALA A 542 -39.50 -33.06 -26.91
CA ALA A 542 -40.85 -33.03 -26.40
C ALA A 542 -41.52 -34.40 -26.54
N SER A 543 -42.39 -34.77 -25.59
CA SER A 543 -43.31 -35.89 -25.79
C SER A 543 -44.18 -35.60 -27.02
N GLN A 544 -44.58 -36.63 -27.74
CA GLN A 544 -45.62 -36.52 -28.76
C GLN A 544 -46.98 -36.99 -28.24
N THR A 545 -47.05 -37.68 -27.11
CA THR A 545 -48.30 -38.17 -26.50
C THR A 545 -48.60 -37.41 -25.20
N PHE A 546 -49.81 -36.88 -25.08
CA PHE A 546 -50.26 -36.05 -23.95
C PHE A 546 -51.62 -36.50 -23.41
N ASN A 547 -51.81 -36.30 -22.10
CA ASN A 547 -53.07 -36.39 -21.34
C ASN A 547 -54.14 -37.35 -21.92
N GLY A 548 -53.99 -38.66 -21.66
CA GLY A 548 -54.97 -39.68 -22.08
C GLY A 548 -54.81 -40.22 -23.51
N GLY A 549 -53.67 -39.96 -24.17
CA GLY A 549 -53.34 -40.54 -25.49
C GLY A 549 -53.50 -39.59 -26.67
N THR A 550 -53.67 -38.29 -26.45
CA THR A 550 -53.67 -37.31 -27.55
C THR A 550 -52.27 -37.22 -28.15
N VAL A 551 -52.12 -37.63 -29.42
CA VAL A 551 -50.84 -37.52 -30.14
C VAL A 551 -50.80 -36.22 -30.94
N ILE A 552 -49.73 -35.43 -30.78
CA ILE A 552 -49.44 -34.26 -31.61
C ILE A 552 -47.98 -34.29 -32.08
N THR A 553 -47.74 -33.81 -33.29
CA THR A 553 -46.39 -33.53 -33.77
C THR A 553 -45.94 -32.19 -33.20
N VAL A 554 -44.92 -32.20 -32.33
CA VAL A 554 -44.29 -30.98 -31.82
C VAL A 554 -43.16 -30.56 -32.77
N ASN A 555 -43.20 -29.32 -33.24
CA ASN A 555 -42.31 -28.71 -34.24
C ASN A 555 -42.28 -27.17 -34.10
N SER A 556 -41.52 -26.47 -34.95
CA SER A 556 -41.37 -25.01 -34.86
C SER A 556 -42.66 -24.20 -35.09
N GLN A 557 -43.68 -24.81 -35.71
CA GLN A 557 -45.00 -24.22 -35.96
C GLN A 557 -46.04 -24.55 -34.86
N THR A 558 -45.64 -25.27 -33.81
CA THR A 558 -46.55 -25.66 -32.72
C THR A 558 -46.99 -24.46 -31.89
N ARG A 559 -48.30 -24.24 -31.77
CA ARG A 559 -48.86 -23.10 -31.04
C ARG A 559 -48.68 -23.19 -29.53
N LEU A 560 -48.09 -22.17 -28.94
CA LEU A 560 -47.78 -22.03 -27.51
C LEU A 560 -48.65 -20.94 -26.85
N PRO A 561 -48.68 -20.86 -25.50
CA PRO A 561 -49.15 -19.70 -24.76
C PRO A 561 -48.32 -18.45 -25.08
N TYR A 562 -48.85 -17.27 -24.76
CA TYR A 562 -48.16 -15.98 -24.87
C TYR A 562 -46.82 -15.96 -24.11
N THR A 563 -46.81 -16.57 -22.92
CA THR A 563 -45.63 -16.71 -22.05
C THR A 563 -44.73 -17.90 -22.44
N GLY A 564 -45.02 -18.59 -23.53
CA GLY A 564 -44.27 -19.77 -23.98
C GLY A 564 -44.38 -20.97 -23.03
N ILE A 565 -43.32 -21.77 -22.97
CA ILE A 565 -43.17 -22.86 -22.00
C ILE A 565 -42.46 -22.31 -20.76
N ASN A 566 -42.97 -22.66 -19.58
CA ASN A 566 -42.42 -22.23 -18.30
C ASN A 566 -40.97 -22.69 -18.14
N THR A 567 -40.09 -21.74 -17.86
CA THR A 567 -38.69 -21.99 -17.51
C THR A 567 -38.38 -21.61 -16.07
N LYS A 568 -37.28 -22.14 -15.54
CA LYS A 568 -36.53 -21.59 -14.41
C LYS A 568 -35.03 -21.82 -14.62
N ILE A 569 -34.20 -21.18 -13.80
CA ILE A 569 -32.77 -21.49 -13.71
C ILE A 569 -32.56 -22.49 -12.57
N GLY A 570 -31.81 -23.56 -12.82
CA GLY A 570 -31.43 -24.55 -11.80
C GLY A 570 -30.17 -24.16 -11.03
N ALA A 571 -29.88 -24.86 -9.94
CA ALA A 571 -28.68 -24.63 -9.13
C ALA A 571 -27.35 -24.87 -9.88
N ASN A 572 -27.40 -25.58 -11.02
CA ASN A 572 -26.27 -25.75 -11.94
C ASN A 572 -26.13 -24.62 -12.98
N GLY A 573 -26.97 -23.58 -12.93
CA GLY A 573 -27.00 -22.47 -13.88
C GLY A 573 -27.63 -22.79 -15.24
N ASN A 574 -28.25 -23.96 -15.42
CA ASN A 574 -28.94 -24.31 -16.65
C ASN A 574 -30.40 -23.84 -16.64
N TYR A 575 -30.98 -23.62 -17.81
CA TYR A 575 -32.42 -23.52 -18.00
C TYR A 575 -33.09 -24.89 -17.84
N TYR A 576 -34.17 -24.91 -17.08
CA TYR A 576 -35.07 -26.06 -16.95
C TYR A 576 -36.43 -25.71 -17.57
N VAL A 577 -37.04 -26.65 -18.28
CA VAL A 577 -38.41 -26.53 -18.80
C VAL A 577 -39.40 -27.29 -17.91
N GLY A 578 -40.61 -26.74 -17.76
CA GLY A 578 -41.71 -27.35 -17.02
C GLY A 578 -42.39 -28.50 -17.77
N THR A 579 -43.29 -29.21 -17.09
CA THR A 579 -44.11 -30.25 -17.73
C THR A 579 -45.16 -29.62 -18.64
N ILE A 580 -45.26 -30.11 -19.87
CA ILE A 580 -46.18 -29.62 -20.90
C ILE A 580 -47.35 -30.59 -21.15
N TRP A 581 -48.46 -30.07 -21.66
CA TRP A 581 -49.65 -30.85 -22.04
C TRP A 581 -50.42 -30.17 -23.19
N TRP A 582 -51.21 -30.96 -23.92
CA TRP A 582 -52.04 -30.42 -25.01
C TRP A 582 -53.44 -30.01 -24.54
N SER A 583 -53.73 -28.71 -24.66
CA SER A 583 -55.05 -28.14 -24.43
C SER A 583 -55.96 -28.39 -25.63
N ASN A 584 -56.83 -29.40 -25.52
CA ASN A 584 -57.80 -29.74 -26.56
C ASN A 584 -58.86 -28.64 -26.79
N THR A 585 -59.18 -27.85 -25.77
CA THR A 585 -60.14 -26.73 -25.85
C THR A 585 -59.56 -25.58 -26.67
N TYR A 586 -58.34 -25.15 -26.34
CA TYR A 586 -57.74 -23.95 -26.92
C TYR A 586 -56.79 -24.22 -28.09
N LYS A 587 -56.47 -25.50 -28.38
CA LYS A 587 -55.50 -25.93 -29.41
C LYS A 587 -54.12 -25.30 -29.18
N THR A 588 -53.56 -25.57 -28.00
CA THR A 588 -52.30 -25.00 -27.52
C THR A 588 -51.49 -26.08 -26.79
N LEU A 589 -50.17 -26.12 -27.00
CA LEU A 589 -49.26 -26.88 -26.17
C LEU A 589 -48.88 -26.04 -24.94
N SER A 590 -49.56 -26.29 -23.82
CA SER A 590 -49.54 -25.44 -22.61
C SER A 590 -48.82 -26.09 -21.43
N ASN A 591 -48.67 -25.34 -20.34
CA ASN A 591 -47.92 -25.76 -19.16
C ASN A 591 -48.81 -26.46 -18.11
N LYS A 592 -48.23 -27.41 -17.38
CA LYS A 592 -48.79 -28.01 -16.16
C LYS A 592 -48.36 -27.25 -14.91
N GLY A 593 -49.06 -27.52 -13.81
CA GLY A 593 -48.79 -26.96 -12.48
C GLY A 593 -49.72 -25.83 -12.09
N GLY A 594 -50.67 -25.46 -12.93
CA GLY A 594 -51.61 -24.38 -12.65
C GLY A 594 -52.52 -24.75 -11.47
N ASN A 595 -53.25 -25.87 -11.55
CA ASN A 595 -54.13 -26.28 -10.46
C ASN A 595 -53.38 -26.81 -9.21
N LEU A 596 -52.27 -27.55 -9.41
CA LEU A 596 -51.63 -28.34 -8.35
C LEU A 596 -50.39 -27.67 -7.72
N ASN A 597 -49.85 -26.63 -8.35
CA ASN A 597 -48.62 -25.96 -7.94
C ASN A 597 -48.73 -24.42 -8.01
N SER A 598 -49.94 -23.84 -8.08
CA SER A 598 -50.13 -22.39 -8.15
C SER A 598 -51.21 -21.86 -7.21
N ILE A 599 -51.01 -20.64 -6.75
CA ILE A 599 -52.06 -19.82 -6.12
C ILE A 599 -52.85 -19.13 -7.24
N GLY A 600 -54.16 -19.38 -7.34
CA GLY A 600 -55.04 -18.72 -8.29
C GLY A 600 -55.63 -17.43 -7.72
N ILE A 601 -55.54 -16.33 -8.46
CA ILE A 601 -56.08 -15.02 -8.08
C ILE A 601 -56.98 -14.49 -9.20
N GLU A 602 -58.25 -14.27 -8.89
CA GLU A 602 -59.20 -13.60 -9.79
C GLU A 602 -59.14 -12.08 -9.59
N SER A 603 -58.58 -11.37 -10.58
CA SER A 603 -58.66 -9.92 -10.66
C SER A 603 -60.05 -9.53 -11.18
N SER A 604 -60.79 -8.76 -10.39
CA SER A 604 -62.15 -8.37 -10.72
C SER A 604 -62.14 -7.32 -11.83
N VAL A 605 -63.15 -7.39 -12.69
CA VAL A 605 -63.34 -6.46 -13.80
C VAL A 605 -64.83 -6.19 -13.97
N ASN A 606 -65.28 -4.95 -13.73
CA ASN A 606 -66.63 -4.52 -14.11
C ASN A 606 -66.68 -3.05 -14.57
N GLN A 607 -67.85 -2.60 -15.04
CA GLN A 607 -68.03 -1.25 -15.59
C GLN A 607 -67.73 -0.14 -14.56
N SER A 608 -68.11 -0.33 -13.30
CA SER A 608 -67.93 0.64 -12.21
C SER A 608 -66.52 0.67 -11.61
N GLU A 609 -65.77 -0.45 -11.63
CA GLU A 609 -64.50 -0.56 -10.91
C GLU A 609 -63.38 0.37 -11.40
N ASN A 610 -62.58 0.86 -10.46
CA ASN A 610 -61.28 1.44 -10.80
C ASN A 610 -60.29 0.30 -11.08
N ILE A 611 -60.08 0.01 -12.37
CA ILE A 611 -59.19 -1.06 -12.84
C ILE A 611 -57.77 -0.87 -12.34
N MET A 612 -57.27 0.37 -12.27
CA MET A 612 -55.94 0.66 -11.74
C MET A 612 -55.85 0.36 -10.24
N HIS A 613 -56.85 0.76 -9.45
CA HIS A 613 -56.91 0.39 -8.03
C HIS A 613 -56.92 -1.14 -7.84
N THR A 614 -57.68 -1.85 -8.67
CA THR A 614 -57.71 -3.33 -8.67
C THR A 614 -56.35 -3.94 -9.01
N TRP A 615 -55.66 -3.42 -10.03
CA TRP A 615 -54.32 -3.89 -10.41
C TRP A 615 -53.25 -3.52 -9.37
N SER A 616 -53.41 -2.41 -8.65
CA SER A 616 -52.54 -2.03 -7.53
C SER A 616 -52.73 -2.97 -6.33
N ASN A 617 -53.97 -3.27 -5.93
CA ASN A 617 -54.25 -4.28 -4.90
C ASN A 617 -53.72 -5.67 -5.31
N LEU A 618 -53.87 -6.02 -6.59
CA LEU A 618 -53.36 -7.27 -7.14
C LEU A 618 -51.82 -7.32 -7.10
N ALA A 619 -51.13 -6.25 -7.50
CA ALA A 619 -49.67 -6.18 -7.45
C ALA A 619 -49.15 -6.28 -6.02
N LYS A 620 -49.80 -5.58 -5.07
CA LYS A 620 -49.52 -5.65 -3.62
C LYS A 620 -49.56 -7.11 -3.13
N LEU A 621 -50.66 -7.81 -3.42
CA LEU A 621 -50.88 -9.19 -3.03
C LEU A 621 -49.86 -10.13 -3.70
N VAL A 622 -49.64 -10.02 -5.00
CA VAL A 622 -48.72 -10.89 -5.75
C VAL A 622 -47.27 -10.69 -5.29
N GLY A 623 -46.85 -9.46 -5.02
CA GLY A 623 -45.52 -9.14 -4.47
C GLY A 623 -45.29 -9.78 -3.10
N GLU A 624 -46.23 -9.61 -2.17
CA GLU A 624 -46.16 -10.24 -0.84
C GLU A 624 -46.23 -11.78 -0.93
N LEU A 625 -47.10 -12.34 -1.77
CA LEU A 625 -47.18 -13.79 -1.99
C LEU A 625 -45.88 -14.35 -2.55
N CYS A 626 -45.24 -13.66 -3.50
CA CYS A 626 -43.91 -14.04 -3.99
C CYS A 626 -42.89 -14.04 -2.85
N ARG A 627 -42.89 -13.02 -1.99
CA ARG A 627 -41.99 -12.95 -0.84
C ARG A 627 -42.21 -14.10 0.15
N VAL A 628 -43.44 -14.34 0.60
CA VAL A 628 -43.70 -15.38 1.63
C VAL A 628 -43.53 -16.80 1.12
N LYS A 629 -43.79 -17.05 -0.18
CA LYS A 629 -43.55 -18.35 -0.82
C LYS A 629 -42.11 -18.51 -1.36
N ARG A 630 -41.25 -17.49 -1.21
CA ARG A 630 -39.86 -17.46 -1.70
C ARG A 630 -39.74 -17.68 -3.22
N LEU A 631 -40.67 -17.07 -3.95
CA LEU A 631 -40.71 -17.08 -5.40
C LEU A 631 -39.99 -15.86 -5.95
N ASP A 632 -39.38 -16.01 -7.12
CA ASP A 632 -38.93 -14.91 -7.96
C ASP A 632 -40.09 -14.54 -8.91
N PRO A 633 -40.60 -13.30 -8.90
CA PRO A 633 -41.73 -12.91 -9.74
C PRO A 633 -41.52 -13.19 -11.23
N VAL A 634 -40.28 -13.09 -11.74
CA VAL A 634 -39.98 -13.26 -13.18
C VAL A 634 -40.29 -14.68 -13.67
N PHE A 635 -40.05 -15.69 -12.82
CA PHE A 635 -40.31 -17.09 -13.14
C PHE A 635 -41.68 -17.56 -12.64
N ALA A 636 -42.23 -16.98 -11.57
CA ALA A 636 -43.37 -17.53 -10.85
C ALA A 636 -44.73 -16.89 -11.20
N VAL A 637 -44.78 -15.60 -11.54
CA VAL A 637 -46.05 -14.93 -11.84
C VAL A 637 -46.47 -15.24 -13.27
N LYS A 638 -47.67 -15.80 -13.43
CA LYS A 638 -48.18 -16.34 -14.69
C LYS A 638 -49.61 -15.87 -14.96
N GLN A 639 -49.93 -15.74 -16.22
CA GLN A 639 -51.30 -15.59 -16.71
C GLN A 639 -51.98 -16.97 -16.75
N HIS A 640 -53.31 -17.07 -16.60
CA HIS A 640 -54.05 -18.30 -16.90
C HIS A 640 -53.69 -18.84 -18.29
N ASN A 641 -53.52 -17.96 -19.28
CA ASN A 641 -53.07 -18.30 -20.64
C ASN A 641 -51.89 -19.30 -20.68
N THR A 642 -50.93 -19.15 -19.78
CA THR A 642 -49.77 -20.06 -19.60
C THR A 642 -50.16 -21.53 -19.49
N PHE A 643 -51.25 -21.83 -18.79
CA PHE A 643 -51.61 -23.17 -18.34
C PHE A 643 -52.61 -23.89 -19.25
N SER A 644 -53.49 -23.14 -19.92
CA SER A 644 -54.53 -23.72 -20.78
C SER A 644 -54.57 -23.14 -22.20
N GLY A 645 -53.91 -22.01 -22.47
CA GLY A 645 -54.10 -21.25 -23.70
C GLY A 645 -55.37 -20.37 -23.70
N LYS A 646 -56.16 -20.35 -22.61
CA LYS A 646 -57.30 -19.42 -22.44
C LYS A 646 -56.81 -17.98 -22.55
N ASP A 647 -57.57 -17.12 -23.21
CA ASP A 647 -57.24 -15.69 -23.27
C ASP A 647 -57.67 -15.00 -21.95
N CYS A 648 -56.78 -15.04 -20.97
CA CYS A 648 -57.03 -14.56 -19.59
C CYS A 648 -55.67 -14.30 -18.89
N PRO A 649 -55.46 -13.16 -18.20
CA PRO A 649 -56.43 -12.09 -17.89
C PRO A 649 -56.72 -11.17 -19.09
N MET A 650 -57.97 -11.10 -19.53
CA MET A 650 -58.31 -10.64 -20.88
C MET A 650 -58.11 -9.13 -21.08
N THR A 651 -58.64 -8.29 -20.19
CA THR A 651 -58.48 -6.82 -20.23
C THR A 651 -57.01 -6.40 -20.23
N MET A 652 -56.23 -6.97 -19.32
CA MET A 652 -54.81 -6.64 -19.17
C MET A 652 -53.98 -7.07 -20.40
N ARG A 653 -54.29 -8.22 -21.00
CA ARG A 653 -53.68 -8.71 -22.25
C ARG A 653 -54.02 -7.82 -23.43
N HIS A 654 -55.30 -7.50 -23.64
CA HIS A 654 -55.76 -6.67 -24.76
C HIS A 654 -55.32 -5.22 -24.68
N ALA A 655 -55.14 -4.67 -23.47
CA ALA A 655 -54.53 -3.37 -23.24
C ALA A 655 -52.98 -3.38 -23.34
N GLY A 656 -52.36 -4.55 -23.56
CA GLY A 656 -50.89 -4.68 -23.59
C GLY A 656 -50.20 -4.35 -22.26
N LYS A 657 -50.89 -4.49 -21.12
CA LYS A 657 -50.42 -4.06 -19.79
C LYS A 657 -49.92 -5.17 -18.88
N TRP A 658 -49.60 -6.35 -19.42
CA TRP A 658 -48.99 -7.41 -18.61
C TRP A 658 -47.62 -6.99 -18.05
N GLU A 659 -46.73 -6.43 -18.87
CA GLU A 659 -45.42 -5.98 -18.39
C GLU A 659 -45.53 -4.78 -17.44
N TYR A 660 -46.45 -3.84 -17.70
CA TYR A 660 -46.77 -2.73 -16.79
C TYR A 660 -47.23 -3.23 -15.40
N PHE A 661 -48.07 -4.27 -15.38
CA PHE A 661 -48.47 -4.92 -14.13
C PHE A 661 -47.30 -5.67 -13.46
N MET A 662 -46.42 -6.32 -14.23
CA MET A 662 -45.22 -6.96 -13.68
C MET A 662 -44.27 -5.93 -13.04
N ASP A 663 -44.09 -4.75 -13.65
CA ASP A 663 -43.34 -3.63 -13.07
C ASP A 663 -43.86 -3.21 -11.69
N MET A 664 -45.19 -3.17 -11.51
CA MET A 664 -45.82 -2.94 -10.20
C MET A 664 -45.56 -4.09 -9.23
N VAL A 665 -45.66 -5.34 -9.69
CA VAL A 665 -45.34 -6.53 -8.88
C VAL A 665 -43.89 -6.49 -8.39
N TYR A 666 -42.93 -6.03 -9.21
CA TYR A 666 -41.53 -5.87 -8.78
C TYR A 666 -41.35 -4.76 -7.75
N ALA A 667 -42.00 -3.60 -7.94
CA ALA A 667 -41.99 -2.52 -6.97
C ALA A 667 -42.44 -3.00 -5.58
N GLU A 668 -43.55 -3.75 -5.55
CA GLU A 668 -44.15 -4.32 -4.35
C GLU A 668 -43.33 -5.47 -3.75
N TYR A 669 -42.85 -6.40 -4.57
CA TYR A 669 -41.97 -7.50 -4.13
C TYR A 669 -40.67 -6.97 -3.52
N ASN A 670 -40.02 -5.99 -4.15
CA ASN A 670 -38.78 -5.41 -3.66
C ASN A 670 -38.99 -4.66 -2.33
N ALA A 671 -40.07 -3.88 -2.22
CA ALA A 671 -40.44 -3.23 -0.96
C ALA A 671 -40.68 -4.26 0.16
N ALA A 672 -41.54 -5.24 -0.08
CA ALA A 672 -41.88 -6.25 0.92
C ALA A 672 -40.67 -7.10 1.33
N LYS A 673 -39.78 -7.43 0.38
CA LYS A 673 -38.59 -8.29 0.60
C LYS A 673 -37.45 -7.55 1.26
N PHE A 674 -37.08 -6.38 0.73
CA PHE A 674 -35.86 -5.67 1.12
C PHE A 674 -36.13 -4.48 2.06
N LEU A 675 -37.28 -3.82 1.98
CA LEU A 675 -37.68 -2.74 2.91
C LEU A 675 -38.61 -3.25 4.02
N LYS A 676 -38.51 -4.54 4.38
CA LYS A 676 -39.33 -5.14 5.43
C LYS A 676 -39.10 -4.44 6.78
N GLY A 677 -40.17 -3.94 7.38
CA GLY A 677 -40.14 -3.23 8.67
C GLY A 677 -39.86 -1.73 8.54
N PHE A 678 -39.71 -1.21 7.32
CA PHE A 678 -39.79 0.22 7.06
C PHE A 678 -41.24 0.63 6.83
N THR A 679 -41.59 1.81 7.28
CA THR A 679 -42.81 2.52 6.88
C THR A 679 -42.49 3.33 5.63
N ILE A 680 -43.34 3.22 4.61
CA ILE A 680 -43.24 3.97 3.35
C ILE A 680 -44.50 4.85 3.24
N GLN A 681 -44.31 6.16 3.32
CA GLN A 681 -45.38 7.16 3.36
C GLN A 681 -45.32 8.07 2.13
N LEU A 682 -46.45 8.23 1.44
CA LEU A 682 -46.64 9.31 0.47
C LEU A 682 -46.99 10.61 1.22
N ILE A 683 -46.32 11.69 0.83
CA ILE A 683 -46.60 13.07 1.23
C ILE A 683 -46.87 13.81 -0.08
N GLU A 684 -48.13 14.21 -0.28
CA GLU A 684 -48.62 14.73 -1.56
C GLU A 684 -49.75 15.74 -1.33
N ASP A 685 -49.78 16.81 -2.11
CA ASP A 685 -50.77 17.91 -1.98
C ASP A 685 -51.53 18.26 -3.29
N SER A 686 -51.24 17.59 -4.40
CA SER A 686 -51.93 17.80 -5.68
C SER A 686 -53.42 17.46 -5.63
N PRO A 687 -54.31 18.27 -6.25
CA PRO A 687 -55.73 17.93 -6.37
C PRO A 687 -56.00 16.73 -7.30
N TYR A 688 -54.99 16.30 -8.08
CA TYR A 688 -55.12 15.22 -9.07
C TYR A 688 -54.79 13.82 -8.52
N VAL A 689 -54.25 13.73 -7.29
CA VAL A 689 -53.65 12.51 -6.74
C VAL A 689 -54.28 12.15 -5.40
N ALA A 690 -54.62 10.88 -5.21
CA ALA A 690 -55.08 10.35 -3.92
C ALA A 690 -53.90 10.00 -3.00
N SER A 691 -54.15 9.93 -1.68
CA SER A 691 -53.15 9.54 -0.67
C SER A 691 -52.50 8.16 -0.87
N ASN A 692 -53.09 7.31 -1.73
CA ASN A 692 -52.56 6.01 -2.12
C ASN A 692 -51.74 6.04 -3.43
N GLY A 693 -51.57 7.21 -4.04
CA GLY A 693 -50.83 7.45 -5.28
C GLY A 693 -51.64 7.29 -6.57
N LEU A 694 -52.93 6.95 -6.53
CA LEU A 694 -53.76 6.82 -7.72
C LEU A 694 -54.19 8.21 -8.25
N ILE A 695 -54.33 8.34 -9.57
CA ILE A 695 -54.91 9.55 -10.17
C ILE A 695 -56.43 9.57 -9.96
N THR A 696 -56.94 10.68 -9.44
CA THR A 696 -58.38 10.92 -9.19
C THR A 696 -59.02 11.72 -10.31
N SER A 697 -58.26 12.62 -10.95
CA SER A 697 -58.70 13.49 -12.04
C SER A 697 -57.50 13.93 -12.88
N TYR A 698 -57.73 14.34 -14.13
CA TYR A 698 -56.68 14.79 -15.03
C TYR A 698 -56.80 16.30 -15.29
N PRO A 699 -55.67 17.03 -15.40
CA PRO A 699 -55.64 18.45 -15.74
C PRO A 699 -56.08 18.71 -17.21
N ASN A 700 -56.34 19.97 -17.54
CA ASN A 700 -56.66 20.38 -18.92
C ASN A 700 -55.42 20.51 -19.83
N VAL A 701 -54.22 20.52 -19.24
CA VAL A 701 -52.92 20.59 -19.91
C VAL A 701 -51.93 19.69 -19.16
N ASP A 702 -50.90 19.18 -19.83
CA ASP A 702 -49.84 18.40 -19.19
C ASP A 702 -49.26 19.19 -18.01
N THR A 703 -49.27 18.59 -16.82
CA THR A 703 -48.93 19.25 -15.56
C THR A 703 -47.86 18.45 -14.84
N GLU A 704 -46.71 19.07 -14.55
CA GLU A 704 -45.72 18.49 -13.64
C GLU A 704 -46.26 18.55 -12.21
N VAL A 705 -46.20 17.41 -11.51
CA VAL A 705 -46.54 17.27 -10.09
C VAL A 705 -45.31 16.79 -9.34
N GLU A 706 -44.98 17.48 -8.24
CA GLU A 706 -43.92 17.11 -7.30
C GLU A 706 -44.55 16.47 -6.07
N TYR A 707 -44.11 15.25 -5.73
CA TYR A 707 -44.55 14.50 -4.56
C TYR A 707 -43.36 14.02 -3.73
N GLN A 708 -43.58 13.68 -2.47
CA GLN A 708 -42.55 13.21 -1.56
C GLN A 708 -42.83 11.78 -1.06
N VAL A 709 -41.78 10.95 -1.03
CA VAL A 709 -41.82 9.61 -0.45
C VAL A 709 -40.92 9.59 0.78
N ARG A 710 -41.51 9.45 1.97
CA ARG A 710 -40.77 9.28 3.22
C ARG A 710 -40.64 7.80 3.56
N ILE A 711 -39.42 7.35 3.84
CA ILE A 711 -39.08 5.98 4.18
C ILE A 711 -38.34 5.97 5.51
N PHE A 712 -38.89 5.30 6.53
CA PHE A 712 -38.32 5.30 7.87
C PHE A 712 -38.43 3.95 8.59
N ASN A 713 -37.45 3.66 9.43
CA ASN A 713 -37.37 2.50 10.31
C ASN A 713 -36.53 2.84 11.55
N ASN A 714 -37.23 3.09 12.66
CA ASN A 714 -36.61 3.50 13.92
C ASN A 714 -35.65 2.45 14.50
N SER A 715 -35.85 1.15 14.20
CA SER A 715 -35.00 0.07 14.70
C SER A 715 -33.60 0.03 14.07
N VAL A 716 -33.41 0.68 12.92
CA VAL A 716 -32.10 0.84 12.26
C VAL A 716 -31.65 2.30 12.18
N GLY A 717 -32.37 3.22 12.82
CA GLY A 717 -32.04 4.66 12.83
C GLY A 717 -32.16 5.35 11.47
N TYR A 718 -32.99 4.82 10.55
CA TYR A 718 -33.16 5.37 9.21
C TYR A 718 -34.46 6.17 9.12
N ASP A 719 -34.41 7.40 8.63
CA ASP A 719 -35.56 8.24 8.30
C ASP A 719 -35.13 9.25 7.23
N GLN A 720 -35.65 9.10 6.01
CA GLN A 720 -35.32 9.95 4.86
C GLN A 720 -36.58 10.26 4.04
N THR A 721 -36.62 11.44 3.42
CA THR A 721 -37.68 11.87 2.51
C THR A 721 -37.08 12.18 1.14
N PHE A 722 -37.69 11.61 0.10
CA PHE A 722 -37.25 11.73 -1.28
C PHE A 722 -38.28 12.52 -2.09
N THR A 723 -37.86 13.61 -2.74
CA THR A 723 -38.69 14.37 -3.67
C THR A 723 -38.66 13.72 -5.05
N VAL A 724 -39.83 13.54 -5.66
CA VAL A 724 -40.04 12.92 -6.97
C VAL A 724 -40.96 13.81 -7.81
N ARG A 725 -40.75 13.84 -9.14
CA ARG A 725 -41.60 14.58 -10.08
C ARG A 725 -42.13 13.68 -11.18
N THR A 726 -43.38 13.88 -11.58
CA THR A 726 -44.01 13.17 -12.69
C THR A 726 -44.90 14.11 -13.48
N ILE A 727 -45.08 13.85 -14.77
CA ILE A 727 -46.02 14.57 -15.62
C ILE A 727 -47.36 13.84 -15.58
N ILE A 728 -48.42 14.51 -15.12
CA ILE A 728 -49.80 14.07 -15.34
C ILE A 728 -50.25 14.64 -16.69
N PRO A 729 -50.59 13.81 -17.69
CA PRO A 729 -51.01 14.28 -19.01
C PRO A 729 -52.38 14.97 -18.96
N ALA A 730 -52.65 15.84 -19.94
CA ALA A 730 -53.96 16.44 -20.16
C ALA A 730 -55.08 15.39 -20.28
N ALA A 731 -56.31 15.73 -19.91
CA ALA A 731 -57.47 14.83 -19.99
C ALA A 731 -57.74 14.34 -21.43
N LYS A 732 -57.55 13.05 -21.70
CA LYS A 732 -57.84 12.44 -23.01
C LYS A 732 -59.31 12.06 -23.15
N GLU A 733 -59.92 12.40 -24.28
CA GLU A 733 -61.30 12.00 -24.60
C GLU A 733 -61.44 10.47 -24.73
N VAL A 734 -62.45 9.92 -24.06
CA VAL A 734 -62.80 8.49 -24.11
C VAL A 734 -63.62 8.20 -25.36
N ASN A 735 -62.95 7.90 -26.47
CA ASN A 735 -63.57 7.54 -27.74
C ASN A 735 -62.80 6.40 -28.44
N ALA A 736 -63.41 5.76 -29.44
CA ALA A 736 -62.83 4.60 -30.12
C ALA A 736 -61.57 4.92 -30.94
N ALA A 737 -61.38 6.15 -31.40
CA ALA A 737 -60.17 6.57 -32.12
C ALA A 737 -58.97 6.72 -31.18
N ASN A 738 -59.22 7.07 -29.92
CA ASN A 738 -58.24 7.19 -28.85
C ASN A 738 -57.90 5.86 -28.16
N ALA A 739 -58.61 4.79 -28.48
CA ALA A 739 -58.53 3.50 -27.81
C ALA A 739 -57.32 2.67 -28.27
N PHE A 740 -56.57 2.13 -27.31
CA PHE A 740 -55.48 1.22 -27.60
C PHE A 740 -56.03 -0.16 -28.00
N HIS A 741 -55.52 -0.67 -29.13
CA HIS A 741 -55.79 -2.03 -29.60
C HIS A 741 -54.56 -2.69 -30.17
N ILE A 742 -54.28 -3.88 -29.66
CA ILE A 742 -53.50 -4.87 -30.41
C ILE A 742 -54.35 -5.29 -31.62
N ARG A 743 -53.89 -4.95 -32.83
CA ARG A 743 -54.72 -4.98 -34.05
C ARG A 743 -54.98 -6.37 -34.63
N SER A 744 -54.23 -7.39 -34.21
CA SER A 744 -54.52 -8.78 -34.57
C SER A 744 -54.34 -9.73 -33.39
N THR A 745 -55.09 -10.83 -33.40
CA THR A 745 -54.87 -11.99 -32.51
C THR A 745 -53.54 -12.70 -32.76
N TYR A 746 -52.85 -12.37 -33.86
CA TYR A 746 -51.50 -12.85 -34.19
C TYR A 746 -50.40 -12.05 -33.49
N ASP A 747 -50.63 -10.78 -33.14
CA ASP A 747 -49.66 -9.96 -32.41
C ASP A 747 -49.60 -10.34 -30.91
N ILE A 748 -50.60 -11.07 -30.41
CA ILE A 748 -50.63 -11.66 -29.05
C ILE A 748 -49.86 -13.01 -29.00
N ILE A 749 -48.95 -13.26 -29.95
CA ILE A 749 -48.22 -14.55 -30.11
C ILE A 749 -46.70 -14.39 -30.03
N ARG A 750 -46.14 -13.16 -30.09
CA ARG A 750 -44.70 -12.92 -29.84
C ARG A 750 -44.48 -12.23 -28.50
N PRO A 751 -43.58 -12.76 -27.63
CA PRO A 751 -43.10 -11.99 -26.49
C PRO A 751 -42.18 -10.84 -26.97
N PRO A 752 -42.00 -9.78 -26.17
CA PRO A 752 -41.14 -8.65 -26.51
C PRO A 752 -39.64 -8.99 -26.58
N TYR A 753 -39.23 -10.19 -26.16
CA TYR A 753 -37.85 -10.68 -26.20
C TYR A 753 -37.42 -11.16 -27.60
N GLN A 754 -37.54 -10.29 -28.60
CA GLN A 754 -36.60 -10.26 -29.72
C GLN A 754 -35.73 -9.02 -29.51
N GLY A 755 -34.46 -9.23 -29.14
CA GLY A 755 -33.47 -8.17 -28.96
C GLY A 755 -33.04 -7.52 -30.27
#